data_AF-A0A8B5WUY6-F1
#
_entry.id   AF-A0A8B5WUY6-F1
#
_cell.length_a   1.000
_cell.length_b   1.000
_cell.length_c   1.000
_cell.angle_alpha   90.00
_cell.angle_beta   90.00
_cell.angle_gamma   90.00
#
_symmetry.space_group_name_H-M   'P 1'
#
loop_
_entity.id
_entity.type
_entity.pdbx_description
1 polymer ?
#
loop_
_entity_poly.entity_id
_entity_poly.type
_entity_poly.pdbx_seq_one_letter_code
_entity_poly.pdbx_strand_id
1 'polypeptide(L)'
;MSSTTTELTELLDGVQRPGDFYATGLVELFMPSLEVEGVGPIALPLLPVQAEQLIAVAEQAPYGRGEETLVDTAVRRTWQIDAARVRIGGRHWSGDLEAIVRRAAEGLGVTQPVVAELYKMLVYDRGSFFVSHRDTEKAPGMFATLIIVLPSHYTGGELLVRHRDREARLDLRGPEPSAVAFAAFYADCVHEIRPITAGCRLTLVYNLLRPGKDRLPEPPSYEAEQAAVVDLLRRWVADKESPEDDSPEKLIYPLEHAYTPAALAFDALKGADAAAASVLVPAAEQADCDLHLALVSIEESGGAEYTGGYYGSRRRRGSYDDDSDDDDDFEIIEVYDRSATLTEWRRPDGSPTALGTFPFEETELCPPDAFDDLEPDEQHFHEATGNEGASFERTYRRAGLVLWPRERRLVVLNQVGLSATLPHLSELAQRWVESGEGPESPLWRQAHELAGYMLGTWSRHEHHWPTDAESAETRMLALLKQLRDAARLDAFLADVAAAGAYRQDDNPALVEALGLLPPARAAESIERIITGNAAKALGACGDLLARCAAVARETGRTADLLPAARALVEALPGDPARPPSPDSWRRPPSVAPGFVVDLLAALGQIDAALADRAADHILAWPATYGLDTVLVPATRMLTERAATRDEAAVRRLRDASLAHLRARIAEPLEPPRDWTRASTLPCQCPHCGELSRFLADPDRKVWKFKAAEPARVHVEGSIQHAGCDLDRATER
;
A
#
# COMPACT_ATOMS: atom_id res chain seq x y z
N MET A 1 17.34 12.05 -24.35
CA MET A 1 17.52 12.85 -23.13
C MET A 1 17.59 11.85 -22.00
N SER A 2 18.46 12.04 -21.01
CA SER A 2 18.52 11.11 -19.87
C SER A 2 17.18 11.19 -19.13
N SER A 3 16.63 10.07 -18.65
CA SER A 3 15.41 10.11 -17.85
C SER A 3 15.73 10.69 -16.47
N THR A 4 14.77 11.37 -15.84
CA THR A 4 14.91 11.94 -14.48
C THR A 4 15.44 10.90 -13.48
N THR A 5 15.05 9.62 -13.64
CA THR A 5 15.53 8.49 -12.84
C THR A 5 17.04 8.25 -12.98
N THR A 6 17.56 8.21 -14.21
CA THR A 6 18.99 8.02 -14.47
C THR A 6 19.81 9.23 -14.01
N GLU A 7 19.35 10.45 -14.27
CA GLU A 7 20.04 11.66 -13.80
C GLU A 7 20.13 11.72 -12.28
N LEU A 8 19.07 11.31 -11.57
CA LEU A 8 19.08 11.28 -10.11
C LEU A 8 20.11 10.28 -9.57
N THR A 9 20.17 9.08 -10.16
CA THR A 9 21.18 8.06 -9.81
C THR A 9 22.60 8.58 -10.03
N GLU A 10 22.89 9.14 -11.21
CA GLU A 10 24.24 9.67 -11.53
C GLU A 10 24.69 10.76 -10.54
N LEU A 11 23.76 11.61 -10.07
CA LEU A 11 24.06 12.63 -9.07
C LEU A 11 24.33 12.04 -7.68
N LEU A 12 23.64 10.96 -7.31
CA LEU A 12 23.77 10.32 -6.00
C LEU A 12 24.93 9.31 -5.93
N ASP A 13 25.34 8.71 -7.05
CA ASP A 13 26.51 7.83 -7.13
C ASP A 13 27.81 8.52 -6.67
N GLY A 14 27.88 9.86 -6.80
CA GLY A 14 28.98 10.68 -6.27
C GLY A 14 28.98 10.86 -4.75
N VAL A 15 27.88 10.52 -4.08
CA VAL A 15 27.59 10.79 -2.66
C VAL A 15 27.83 9.52 -1.84
N GLN A 16 29.08 9.05 -1.79
CA GLN A 16 29.38 7.72 -1.19
C GLN A 16 29.89 7.73 0.24
N ARG A 17 30.31 8.86 0.80
CA ARG A 17 30.93 8.90 2.14
C ARG A 17 29.96 9.44 3.18
N PRO A 18 29.32 8.58 4.01
CA PRO A 18 28.60 9.09 5.17
C PRO A 18 29.61 9.75 6.08
N GLY A 19 29.34 10.96 6.53
CA GLY A 19 30.23 11.63 7.47
C GLY A 19 29.79 13.05 7.67
N ASP A 20 30.07 13.58 8.84
CA ASP A 20 29.83 14.98 9.13
C ASP A 20 31.14 15.65 9.59
N PHE A 21 31.15 16.96 9.76
CA PHE A 21 32.31 17.68 10.30
C PHE A 21 32.59 17.35 11.78
N TYR A 22 31.68 16.61 12.44
CA TYR A 22 31.81 16.10 13.79
C TYR A 22 31.14 14.73 13.95
N ALA A 23 31.53 13.98 14.98
CA ALA A 23 30.88 12.75 15.43
C ALA A 23 30.71 12.83 16.95
N THR A 24 29.64 12.26 17.50
CA THR A 24 29.39 12.25 18.96
C THR A 24 28.74 10.94 19.37
N GLY A 25 28.89 10.56 20.64
CA GLY A 25 28.21 9.37 21.15
C GLY A 25 28.41 9.11 22.62
N LEU A 26 27.60 8.17 23.13
CA LEU A 26 27.70 7.60 24.47
C LEU A 26 28.19 6.16 24.37
N VAL A 27 29.10 5.78 25.26
CA VAL A 27 29.61 4.40 25.40
C VAL A 27 29.55 3.99 26.87
N GLU A 28 29.05 2.78 27.13
CA GLU A 28 29.24 2.14 28.43
C GLU A 28 30.73 1.82 28.61
N LEU A 29 31.33 2.35 29.67
CA LEU A 29 32.75 2.20 29.93
C LEU A 29 32.99 1.25 31.09
N PHE A 30 33.80 0.22 30.85
CA PHE A 30 34.40 -0.53 31.93
C PHE A 30 35.45 0.35 32.61
N MET A 31 35.23 0.67 33.88
CA MET A 31 36.04 1.65 34.63
C MET A 31 37.55 1.43 34.43
N PRO A 32 38.26 2.37 33.77
CA PRO A 32 39.68 2.24 33.55
C PRO A 32 40.45 2.54 34.84
N SER A 33 41.66 1.99 34.96
CA SER A 33 42.61 2.48 35.95
C SER A 33 43.23 3.77 35.42
N LEU A 34 42.92 4.90 36.06
CA LEU A 34 43.51 6.19 35.74
C LEU A 34 44.48 6.60 36.84
N GLU A 35 45.75 6.81 36.50
CA GLU A 35 46.77 7.31 37.42
C GLU A 35 47.42 8.58 36.86
N VAL A 36 47.67 9.55 37.74
CA VAL A 36 48.32 10.81 37.38
C VAL A 36 49.55 11.02 38.24
N GLU A 37 50.69 11.30 37.60
CA GLU A 37 51.94 11.57 38.29
C GLU A 37 51.82 12.81 39.21
N GLY A 38 52.08 12.60 40.50
CA GLY A 38 51.95 13.61 41.55
C GLY A 38 50.65 13.53 42.36
N VAL A 39 49.66 12.76 41.91
CA VAL A 39 48.38 12.54 42.63
C VAL A 39 48.17 11.05 42.96
N GLY A 40 48.51 10.16 42.03
CA GLY A 40 48.25 8.72 42.13
C GLY A 40 46.95 8.29 41.44
N PRO A 41 46.32 7.20 41.88
CA PRO A 41 45.06 6.70 41.31
C PRO A 41 43.89 7.68 41.45
N ILE A 42 43.17 7.89 40.36
CA ILE A 42 42.02 8.80 40.27
C ILE A 42 40.73 7.98 40.31
N ALA A 43 39.81 8.33 41.20
CA ALA A 43 38.49 7.71 41.26
C ALA A 43 37.55 8.33 40.23
N LEU A 44 36.71 7.50 39.62
CA LEU A 44 35.64 7.90 38.72
C LEU A 44 34.30 7.42 39.31
N PRO A 45 33.26 8.27 39.42
CA PRO A 45 33.26 9.69 39.07
C PRO A 45 34.23 10.56 39.86
N LEU A 46 34.79 11.59 39.21
CA LEU A 46 35.81 12.46 39.82
C LEU A 46 35.31 13.09 41.12
N LEU A 47 36.04 12.83 42.21
CA LEU A 47 35.76 13.39 43.52
C LEU A 47 36.26 14.84 43.62
N PRO A 48 35.55 15.75 44.33
CA PRO A 48 35.96 17.14 44.48
C PRO A 48 37.39 17.31 45.03
N VAL A 49 37.78 16.50 46.01
CA VAL A 49 39.14 16.55 46.58
C VAL A 49 40.21 16.15 45.55
N GLN A 50 39.91 15.20 44.66
CA GLN A 50 40.84 14.81 43.61
C GLN A 50 40.88 15.84 42.48
N ALA A 51 39.77 16.54 42.21
CA ALA A 51 39.77 17.66 41.27
C ALA A 51 40.74 18.77 41.75
N GLU A 52 40.72 19.12 43.04
CA GLU A 52 41.66 20.08 43.63
C GLU A 52 43.11 19.60 43.54
N GLN A 53 43.36 18.32 43.82
CA GLN A 53 44.70 17.73 43.69
C GLN A 53 45.20 17.74 42.24
N LEU A 54 44.34 17.41 41.28
CA LEU A 54 44.66 17.47 39.85
C LEU A 54 45.01 18.90 39.43
N ILE A 55 44.21 19.89 39.85
CA ILE A 55 44.49 21.32 39.58
C ILE A 55 45.83 21.74 40.17
N ALA A 56 46.18 21.28 41.38
CA ALA A 56 47.43 21.63 42.04
C ALA A 56 48.69 21.10 41.32
N VAL A 57 48.57 20.02 40.54
CA VAL A 57 49.69 19.45 39.76
C VAL A 57 49.61 19.77 38.27
N ALA A 58 48.53 20.40 37.83
CA ALA A 58 48.29 20.81 36.46
C ALA A 58 48.90 22.19 36.18
N GLU A 59 49.06 22.48 34.90
CA GLU A 59 49.49 23.79 34.43
C GLU A 59 48.30 24.52 33.79
N GLN A 60 48.32 25.85 33.81
CA GLN A 60 47.33 26.60 33.04
C GLN A 60 47.52 26.31 31.57
N ALA A 61 46.44 25.90 30.91
CA ALA A 61 46.50 25.50 29.51
C ALA A 61 46.78 26.74 28.63
N PRO A 62 47.88 26.75 27.87
CA PRO A 62 48.17 27.87 26.99
C PRO A 62 47.27 27.84 25.74
N TYR A 63 47.28 28.93 24.99
CA TYR A 63 46.71 29.03 23.65
C TYR A 63 47.75 29.58 22.66
N GLY A 64 47.59 29.24 21.39
CA GLY A 64 48.49 29.71 20.33
C GLY A 64 47.99 31.02 19.72
N ARG A 65 48.90 31.98 19.51
CA ARG A 65 48.67 33.20 18.70
C ARG A 65 49.78 33.33 17.66
N GLY A 66 49.58 32.75 16.48
CA GLY A 66 50.67 32.62 15.49
C GLY A 66 51.71 31.60 15.96
N GLU A 67 52.99 31.98 15.99
CA GLU A 67 54.09 31.13 16.48
C GLU A 67 54.28 31.19 18.01
N GLU A 68 53.56 32.07 18.72
CA GLU A 68 53.69 32.26 20.16
C GLU A 68 52.71 31.41 20.97
N THR A 69 53.20 30.78 22.05
CA THR A 69 52.39 30.06 23.05
C THR A 69 52.21 30.96 24.27
N LEU A 70 50.98 31.41 24.54
CA LEU A 70 50.65 32.40 25.56
C LEU A 70 49.59 31.88 26.55
N VAL A 71 49.55 32.46 27.75
CA VAL A 71 48.52 32.19 28.77
C VAL A 71 47.70 33.46 28.98
N ASP A 72 46.43 33.46 28.56
CA ASP A 72 45.46 34.53 28.78
C ASP A 72 44.12 33.94 29.26
N THR A 73 43.79 34.23 30.52
CA THR A 73 42.57 33.72 31.18
C THR A 73 41.28 34.34 30.67
N ALA A 74 41.33 35.41 29.87
CA ALA A 74 40.17 35.95 29.16
C ALA A 74 39.84 35.16 27.88
N VAL A 75 40.83 34.46 27.32
CA VAL A 75 40.70 33.62 26.11
C VAL A 75 40.47 32.16 26.48
N ARG A 76 41.23 31.66 27.46
CA ARG A 76 41.15 30.27 27.91
C ARG A 76 41.37 30.19 29.41
N ARG A 77 40.40 29.63 30.11
CA ARG A 77 40.55 29.23 31.51
C ARG A 77 40.34 27.73 31.59
N THR A 78 41.43 26.98 31.66
CA THR A 78 41.43 25.51 31.75
C THR A 78 42.76 25.06 32.31
N TRP A 79 42.78 23.94 33.03
CA TRP A 79 44.00 23.29 33.50
C TRP A 79 44.33 22.11 32.60
N GLN A 80 45.62 21.91 32.28
CA GLN A 80 46.08 20.78 31.48
C GLN A 80 47.15 19.97 32.21
N ILE A 81 47.13 18.66 31.97
CA ILE A 81 48.17 17.71 32.38
C ILE A 81 48.64 17.01 31.10
N ASP A 82 49.96 17.02 30.89
CA ASP A 82 50.61 16.41 29.73
C ASP A 82 50.38 14.88 29.69
N ALA A 83 50.22 14.32 28.48
CA ALA A 83 49.98 12.89 28.29
C ALA A 83 51.06 12.00 28.94
N ALA A 84 52.33 12.42 28.97
CA ALA A 84 53.41 11.63 29.58
C ALA A 84 53.22 11.41 31.09
N ARG A 85 52.42 12.26 31.75
CA ARG A 85 52.13 12.20 33.19
C ARG A 85 50.83 11.45 33.50
N VAL A 86 50.13 10.95 32.49
CA VAL A 86 48.85 10.24 32.63
C VAL A 86 49.04 8.79 32.21
N ARG A 87 48.64 7.86 33.08
CA ARG A 87 48.62 6.43 32.78
C ARG A 87 47.19 5.94 32.81
N ILE A 88 46.73 5.40 31.69
CA ILE A 88 45.41 4.81 31.55
C ILE A 88 45.59 3.33 31.27
N GLY A 89 44.90 2.50 32.04
CA GLY A 89 44.97 1.05 31.94
C GLY A 89 43.65 0.41 32.33
N GLY A 90 43.72 -0.88 32.65
CA GLY A 90 42.55 -1.73 32.84
C GLY A 90 42.36 -2.66 31.64
N ARG A 91 41.85 -3.86 31.91
CA ARG A 91 41.80 -4.95 30.92
C ARG A 91 41.00 -4.64 29.66
N HIS A 92 40.08 -3.68 29.73
CA HIS A 92 39.12 -3.35 28.66
C HIS A 92 39.41 -2.02 27.97
N TRP A 93 40.23 -1.15 28.56
CA TRP A 93 40.41 0.24 28.08
C TRP A 93 40.86 0.31 26.60
N SER A 94 41.80 -0.55 26.20
CA SER A 94 42.25 -0.60 24.81
C SER A 94 41.12 -0.92 23.85
N GLY A 95 40.27 -1.91 24.17
CA GLY A 95 39.11 -2.27 23.36
C GLY A 95 38.01 -1.20 23.36
N ASP A 96 37.77 -0.57 24.52
CA ASP A 96 36.80 0.52 24.66
C ASP A 96 37.24 1.75 23.83
N LEU A 97 38.53 2.10 23.87
CA LEU A 97 39.10 3.19 23.07
C LEU A 97 39.03 2.86 21.58
N GLU A 98 39.40 1.64 21.16
CA GLU A 98 39.27 1.20 19.76
C GLU A 98 37.81 1.30 19.27
N ALA A 99 36.84 0.91 20.11
CA ALA A 99 35.43 1.04 19.79
C ALA A 99 34.98 2.50 19.65
N ILE A 100 35.44 3.40 20.54
CA ILE A 100 35.18 4.85 20.45
C ILE A 100 35.80 5.42 19.16
N VAL A 101 37.05 5.08 18.87
CA VAL A 101 37.78 5.57 17.68
C VAL A 101 37.11 5.11 16.40
N ARG A 102 36.67 3.84 16.35
CA ARG A 102 35.90 3.32 15.20
C ARG A 102 34.61 4.12 14.99
N ARG A 103 33.82 4.34 16.05
CA ARG A 103 32.59 5.14 15.96
C ARG A 103 32.86 6.59 15.56
N ALA A 104 33.95 7.18 16.05
CA ALA A 104 34.38 8.51 15.67
C ALA A 104 34.78 8.57 14.19
N ALA A 105 35.57 7.61 13.71
CA ALA A 105 35.98 7.52 12.31
C ALA A 105 34.77 7.32 11.38
N GLU A 106 33.85 6.43 11.74
CA GLU A 106 32.59 6.20 11.03
C GLU A 106 31.76 7.48 10.94
N GLY A 107 31.54 8.19 12.06
CA GLY A 107 30.76 9.43 12.07
C GLY A 107 31.42 10.59 11.34
N LEU A 108 32.75 10.61 11.23
CA LEU A 108 33.48 11.58 10.41
C LEU A 108 33.55 11.15 8.92
N GLY A 109 33.19 9.92 8.58
CA GLY A 109 33.30 9.41 7.21
C GLY A 109 34.70 9.01 6.77
N VAL A 110 35.51 8.57 7.72
CA VAL A 110 36.87 8.08 7.49
C VAL A 110 36.86 6.56 7.46
N THR A 111 37.03 5.99 6.27
CA THR A 111 37.05 4.53 6.05
C THR A 111 38.44 3.91 6.23
N GLN A 112 39.49 4.73 6.27
CA GLN A 112 40.85 4.25 6.44
C GLN A 112 41.17 3.98 7.92
N PRO A 113 42.18 3.14 8.24
CA PRO A 113 42.58 2.92 9.63
C PRO A 113 42.92 4.23 10.35
N VAL A 114 42.41 4.40 11.58
CA VAL A 114 42.66 5.58 12.42
C VAL A 114 43.36 5.15 13.71
N VAL A 115 44.37 5.91 14.11
CA VAL A 115 45.10 5.74 15.38
C VAL A 115 44.79 6.91 16.30
N ALA A 116 44.46 6.64 17.56
CA ALA A 116 44.29 7.69 18.57
C ALA A 116 45.53 7.81 19.45
N GLU A 117 46.11 9.01 19.48
CA GLU A 117 47.25 9.34 20.33
C GLU A 117 46.80 10.29 21.44
N LEU A 118 47.01 9.91 22.72
CA LEU A 118 46.66 10.78 23.85
C LEU A 118 47.52 12.04 23.79
N TYR A 119 46.87 13.20 23.67
CA TYR A 119 47.56 14.49 23.66
C TYR A 119 47.65 15.08 25.06
N LYS A 120 46.53 15.17 25.78
CA LYS A 120 46.49 15.73 27.13
C LYS A 120 45.21 15.39 27.87
N MET A 121 45.27 15.56 29.19
CA MET A 121 44.10 15.57 30.07
C MET A 121 43.78 17.00 30.47
N LEU A 122 42.50 17.39 30.40
CA LEU A 122 42.03 18.71 30.78
C LEU A 122 41.10 18.64 31.98
N VAL A 123 41.25 19.60 32.89
CA VAL A 123 40.40 19.79 34.06
C VAL A 123 39.74 21.16 33.96
N TYR A 124 38.42 21.20 33.91
CA TYR A 124 37.63 22.42 33.89
C TYR A 124 36.92 22.59 35.23
N ASP A 125 37.41 23.52 36.06
CA ASP A 125 36.74 23.94 37.30
C ASP A 125 35.62 24.94 37.00
N ARG A 126 34.88 25.34 38.04
CA ARG A 126 33.82 26.36 37.91
C ARG A 126 34.37 27.66 37.29
N GLY A 127 33.74 28.08 36.20
CA GLY A 127 34.11 29.25 35.42
C GLY A 127 35.20 29.00 34.37
N SER A 128 35.72 27.77 34.25
CA SER A 128 36.58 27.39 33.12
C SER A 128 35.79 27.38 31.80
N PHE A 129 36.44 27.82 30.72
CA PHE A 129 35.91 27.91 29.35
C PHE A 129 37.05 27.94 28.33
N PHE A 130 36.72 27.79 27.06
CA PHE A 130 37.65 28.08 25.97
C PHE A 130 36.89 28.73 24.81
N VAL A 131 37.25 29.98 24.47
CA VAL A 131 36.62 30.71 23.36
C VAL A 131 36.88 30.03 22.01
N SER A 132 36.12 30.46 21.01
CA SER A 132 36.19 30.01 19.62
C SER A 132 37.63 29.97 19.06
N HIS A 133 38.10 28.78 18.65
CA HIS A 133 39.42 28.57 18.07
C HIS A 133 39.42 27.36 17.11
N ARG A 134 40.53 27.16 16.38
CA ARG A 134 40.77 25.94 15.58
C ARG A 134 41.95 25.19 16.18
N ASP A 135 41.92 23.88 16.07
CA ASP A 135 43.12 23.09 16.38
C ASP A 135 44.14 23.25 15.26
N THR A 136 45.42 23.18 15.62
CA THR A 136 46.49 23.04 14.63
C THR A 136 47.02 21.63 14.69
N GLU A 137 47.52 21.14 13.56
CA GLU A 137 48.15 19.82 13.48
C GLU A 137 49.24 19.68 14.55
N LYS A 138 49.09 18.69 15.44
CA LYS A 138 50.02 18.45 16.57
C LYS A 138 50.98 17.30 16.34
N ALA A 139 50.61 16.40 15.43
CA ALA A 139 51.41 15.24 15.04
C ALA A 139 51.19 14.98 13.55
N PRO A 140 52.21 14.51 12.81
CA PRO A 140 52.07 14.20 11.39
C PRO A 140 50.91 13.23 11.15
N GLY A 141 50.00 13.59 10.25
CA GLY A 141 48.86 12.75 9.93
C GLY A 141 47.61 13.03 10.77
N MET A 142 47.64 14.02 11.67
CA MET A 142 46.48 14.43 12.46
C MET A 142 45.44 15.10 11.55
N PHE A 143 44.23 14.55 11.53
CA PHE A 143 43.11 15.12 10.77
C PHE A 143 41.94 15.55 11.65
N ALA A 144 41.83 15.01 12.87
CA ALA A 144 40.73 15.29 13.78
C ALA A 144 41.17 15.24 15.26
N THR A 145 40.34 15.83 16.11
CA THR A 145 40.46 15.82 17.57
C THR A 145 39.34 14.94 18.14
N LEU A 146 39.65 14.05 19.08
CA LEU A 146 38.69 13.26 19.84
C LEU A 146 38.73 13.70 21.32
N ILE A 147 37.59 14.12 21.84
CA ILE A 147 37.37 14.47 23.25
C ILE A 147 36.56 13.36 23.90
N ILE A 148 37.07 12.74 24.96
CA ILE A 148 36.33 11.80 25.81
C ILE A 148 36.12 12.46 27.17
N VAL A 149 34.86 12.60 27.60
CA VAL A 149 34.52 13.15 28.91
C VAL A 149 34.40 12.01 29.91
N LEU A 150 35.29 12.00 30.90
CA LEU A 150 35.28 10.99 31.95
C LEU A 150 34.19 11.28 32.99
N PRO A 151 33.68 10.25 33.68
CA PRO A 151 32.61 10.41 34.67
C PRO A 151 32.99 11.46 35.72
N SER A 152 32.23 12.55 35.79
CA SER A 152 32.48 13.67 36.69
C SER A 152 31.19 14.49 36.88
N HIS A 153 31.04 15.13 38.04
CA HIS A 153 29.85 15.93 38.34
C HIS A 153 30.07 17.39 37.94
N TYR A 154 29.35 17.87 36.93
CA TYR A 154 29.40 19.26 36.48
C TYR A 154 28.12 19.72 35.73
N THR A 155 27.96 21.03 35.57
CA THR A 155 26.88 21.68 34.80
C THR A 155 27.44 22.76 33.87
N GLY A 156 26.84 22.95 32.70
CA GLY A 156 27.37 23.80 31.62
C GLY A 156 28.45 23.07 30.83
N GLY A 157 29.30 23.81 30.11
CA GLY A 157 30.44 23.20 29.40
C GLY A 157 30.13 22.65 28.02
N GLU A 158 29.02 23.04 27.39
CA GLU A 158 28.64 22.58 26.05
C GLU A 158 29.77 22.87 25.05
N LEU A 159 30.06 21.88 24.20
CA LEU A 159 30.99 21.99 23.09
C LEU A 159 30.21 22.49 21.88
N LEU A 160 30.63 23.63 21.33
CA LEU A 160 30.15 24.12 20.05
C LEU A 160 31.20 23.78 19.00
N VAL A 161 30.79 23.11 17.91
CA VAL A 161 31.64 22.84 16.75
C VAL A 161 31.01 23.52 15.54
N ARG A 162 31.81 24.25 14.78
CA ARG A 162 31.39 25.04 13.62
C ARG A 162 32.26 24.70 12.43
N HIS A 163 31.63 24.43 11.31
CA HIS A 163 32.27 24.24 10.03
C HIS A 163 31.43 24.93 8.96
N ARG A 164 32.03 25.89 8.24
CA ARG A 164 31.34 26.79 7.31
C ARG A 164 30.15 27.52 7.96
N ASP A 165 28.94 27.34 7.43
CA ASP A 165 27.67 27.91 7.88
C ASP A 165 26.93 27.02 8.90
N ARG A 166 27.45 25.83 9.21
CA ARG A 166 26.84 24.85 10.13
C ARG A 166 27.44 24.95 11.55
N GLU A 167 26.59 24.88 12.58
CA GLU A 167 26.97 24.83 14.01
C GLU A 167 26.29 23.65 14.71
N ALA A 168 27.08 22.83 15.41
CA ALA A 168 26.60 21.75 16.28
C ALA A 168 26.84 22.11 17.75
N ARG A 169 25.81 21.96 18.59
CA ARG A 169 25.89 22.14 20.05
C ARG A 169 25.77 20.81 20.78
N LEU A 170 26.87 20.39 21.40
CA LEU A 170 27.02 19.08 22.00
C LEU A 170 27.08 19.18 23.53
N ASP A 171 26.14 18.50 24.19
CA ASP A 171 26.18 18.28 25.63
C ASP A 171 26.79 16.92 25.93
N LEU A 172 28.05 16.93 26.39
CA LEU A 172 28.84 15.73 26.63
C LEU A 172 28.80 15.27 28.09
N ARG A 173 27.70 15.56 28.80
CA ARG A 173 27.48 15.05 30.15
C ARG A 173 27.07 13.58 30.10
N GLY A 174 27.80 12.72 30.82
CA GLY A 174 27.41 11.33 31.00
C GLY A 174 26.09 11.24 31.78
N PRO A 175 25.08 10.49 31.29
CA PRO A 175 23.80 10.34 32.00
C PRO A 175 23.94 9.57 33.32
N GLU A 176 24.97 8.73 33.44
CA GLU A 176 25.25 7.90 34.60
C GLU A 176 26.76 7.65 34.77
N PRO A 177 27.22 7.20 35.96
CA PRO A 177 28.64 6.96 36.24
C PRO A 177 29.33 5.97 35.30
N SER A 178 28.61 4.97 34.78
CA SER A 178 29.11 3.92 33.88
C SER A 178 29.21 4.34 32.41
N ALA A 179 28.78 5.56 32.06
CA ALA A 179 28.77 6.02 30.68
C ALA A 179 29.77 7.16 30.47
N VAL A 180 30.46 7.14 29.33
CA VAL A 180 31.26 8.27 28.83
C VAL A 180 30.69 8.83 27.55
N ALA A 181 30.68 10.15 27.46
CA ALA A 181 30.37 10.85 26.24
C ALA A 181 31.67 11.18 25.50
N PHE A 182 31.66 11.04 24.18
CA PHE A 182 32.77 11.48 23.34
C PHE A 182 32.27 12.38 22.22
N ALA A 183 33.15 13.25 21.72
CA ALA A 183 32.97 13.98 20.49
C ALA A 183 34.27 13.98 19.69
N ALA A 184 34.19 13.71 18.39
CA ALA A 184 35.28 13.91 17.46
C ALA A 184 34.91 14.98 16.43
N PHE A 185 35.88 15.74 15.93
CA PHE A 185 35.66 16.74 14.89
C PHE A 185 36.96 16.99 14.13
N TYR A 186 36.84 17.39 12.86
CA TYR A 186 38.00 17.69 12.02
C TYR A 186 38.81 18.85 12.59
N ALA A 187 40.13 18.80 12.45
CA ALA A 187 41.04 19.77 13.04
C ALA A 187 40.81 21.21 12.52
N ASP A 188 40.28 21.36 11.31
CA ASP A 188 39.95 22.64 10.68
C ASP A 188 38.63 23.26 11.17
N CYS A 189 37.83 22.51 11.94
CA CYS A 189 36.60 23.00 12.56
C CYS A 189 36.91 24.05 13.64
N VAL A 190 36.10 25.10 13.65
CA VAL A 190 36.12 26.12 14.70
C VAL A 190 35.31 25.59 15.88
N HIS A 191 35.87 25.55 17.08
CA HIS A 191 35.16 25.04 18.24
C HIS A 191 35.34 25.91 19.50
N GLU A 192 34.38 25.81 20.40
CA GLU A 192 34.27 26.59 21.63
C GLU A 192 33.73 25.71 22.77
N ILE A 193 34.23 25.89 23.98
CA ILE A 193 33.67 25.29 25.20
C ILE A 193 32.99 26.38 26.02
N ARG A 194 31.68 26.26 26.22
CA ARG A 194 30.91 27.18 27.08
C ARG A 194 31.37 27.08 28.55
N PRO A 195 31.13 28.11 29.39
CA PRO A 195 31.58 28.09 30.78
C PRO A 195 30.97 26.96 31.62
N ILE A 196 31.81 26.31 32.45
CA ILE A 196 31.34 25.43 33.52
C ILE A 196 30.68 26.27 34.61
N THR A 197 29.40 26.02 34.90
CA THR A 197 28.64 26.79 35.90
C THR A 197 28.72 26.21 37.30
N ALA A 198 28.90 24.88 37.42
CA ALA A 198 29.07 24.16 38.67
C ALA A 198 29.88 22.87 38.48
N GLY A 199 30.54 22.40 39.55
CA GLY A 199 31.30 21.16 39.56
C GLY A 199 32.63 21.23 38.82
N CYS A 200 33.11 20.08 38.35
CA CYS A 200 34.37 19.97 37.63
C CYS A 200 34.28 18.90 36.53
N ARG A 201 34.65 19.28 35.31
CA ARG A 201 34.64 18.38 34.13
C ARG A 201 36.06 17.88 33.86
N LEU A 202 36.21 16.56 33.74
CA LEU A 202 37.47 15.89 33.41
C LEU A 202 37.41 15.33 31.99
N THR A 203 38.38 15.66 31.14
CA THR A 203 38.39 15.19 29.75
C THR A 203 39.75 14.67 29.32
N LEU A 204 39.74 13.64 28.47
CA LEU A 204 40.90 13.19 27.70
C LEU A 204 40.78 13.75 26.28
N VAL A 205 41.87 14.27 25.75
CA VAL A 205 41.96 14.78 24.38
C VAL A 205 42.95 13.93 23.61
N TYR A 206 42.48 13.32 22.53
CA TYR A 206 43.25 12.48 21.61
C TYR A 206 43.39 13.17 20.25
N ASN A 207 44.56 13.05 19.64
CA ASN A 207 44.75 13.34 18.22
C ASN A 207 44.36 12.09 17.43
N LEU A 208 43.47 12.23 16.44
CA LEU A 208 43.16 11.15 15.50
C LEU A 208 44.09 11.27 14.29
N LEU A 209 44.91 10.23 14.11
CA LEU A 209 45.98 10.17 13.13
C LEU A 209 45.63 9.16 12.04
N ARG A 210 45.99 9.49 10.80
CA ARG A 210 45.98 8.55 9.68
C ARG A 210 47.41 8.02 9.42
N PRO A 211 47.66 6.71 9.57
CA PRO A 211 48.93 6.12 9.18
C PRO A 211 49.05 6.08 7.65
N GLY A 212 49.93 6.90 7.06
CA GLY A 212 50.17 6.93 5.61
C GLY A 212 50.71 8.27 5.10
N LYS A 213 50.93 8.36 3.77
CA LYS A 213 51.35 9.59 3.08
C LYS A 213 50.26 10.21 2.19
N ASP A 214 49.08 9.62 2.19
CA ASP A 214 47.96 10.08 1.38
C ASP A 214 47.35 11.37 1.95
N ARG A 215 46.55 12.09 1.14
CA ARG A 215 45.84 13.30 1.56
C ARG A 215 45.00 13.05 2.82
N LEU A 216 45.04 13.99 3.76
CA LEU A 216 44.24 13.90 4.99
C LEU A 216 42.74 13.89 4.64
N PRO A 217 41.92 13.15 5.42
CA PRO A 217 40.47 13.27 5.31
C PRO A 217 40.04 14.73 5.51
N GLU A 218 39.10 15.19 4.68
CA GLU A 218 38.42 16.48 4.82
C GLU A 218 36.93 16.21 5.09
N PRO A 219 36.21 17.15 5.74
CA PRO A 219 34.78 17.02 5.93
C PRO A 219 34.08 16.82 4.57
N PRO A 220 33.22 15.79 4.40
CA PRO A 220 32.46 15.62 3.18
C PRO A 220 31.58 16.86 2.93
N SER A 221 31.54 17.32 1.68
CA SER A 221 30.84 18.52 1.26
C SER A 221 30.04 18.21 0.01
N TYR A 222 28.74 17.97 0.18
CA TYR A 222 27.82 17.65 -0.92
C TYR A 222 27.01 18.87 -1.41
N GLU A 223 27.49 20.09 -1.18
CA GLU A 223 26.76 21.32 -1.56
C GLU A 223 26.50 21.41 -3.07
N ALA A 224 27.46 20.97 -3.89
CA ALA A 224 27.33 21.01 -5.35
C ALA A 224 26.34 19.95 -5.85
N GLU A 225 26.44 18.74 -5.31
CA GLU A 225 25.54 17.61 -5.57
C GLU A 225 24.12 17.95 -5.12
N GLN A 226 23.96 18.53 -3.93
CA GLN A 226 22.67 18.99 -3.42
C GLN A 226 22.06 20.08 -4.31
N ALA A 227 22.84 21.06 -4.75
CA ALA A 227 22.36 22.08 -5.67
C ALA A 227 21.90 21.47 -7.01
N ALA A 228 22.66 20.52 -7.55
CA ALA A 228 22.30 19.82 -8.77
C ALA A 228 21.02 18.98 -8.61
N VAL A 229 20.86 18.28 -7.47
CA VAL A 229 19.63 17.53 -7.16
C VAL A 229 18.44 18.49 -7.02
N VAL A 230 18.59 19.65 -6.36
CA VAL A 230 17.53 20.66 -6.28
C VAL A 230 17.10 21.14 -7.67
N ASP A 231 18.05 21.43 -8.55
CA ASP A 231 17.76 21.87 -9.91
C ASP A 231 17.07 20.76 -10.73
N LEU A 232 17.47 19.50 -10.56
CA LEU A 232 16.80 18.34 -11.17
C LEU A 232 15.36 18.22 -10.69
N LEU A 233 15.13 18.22 -9.37
CA LEU A 233 13.80 18.09 -8.80
C LEU A 233 12.88 19.24 -9.20
N ARG A 234 13.39 20.48 -9.26
CA ARG A 234 12.61 21.64 -9.74
C ARG A 234 12.21 21.53 -11.20
N ARG A 235 13.09 21.01 -12.05
CA ARG A 235 12.74 20.72 -13.46
C ARG A 235 11.66 19.66 -13.52
N TRP A 236 11.82 18.56 -12.79
CA TRP A 236 10.80 17.52 -12.73
C TRP A 236 9.43 18.04 -12.28
N VAL A 237 9.38 18.88 -11.23
CA VAL A 237 8.14 19.53 -10.78
C VAL A 237 7.53 20.41 -11.88
N ALA A 238 8.36 21.20 -12.58
CA ALA A 238 7.88 22.07 -13.65
C ALA A 238 7.41 21.27 -14.88
N ASP A 239 8.10 20.18 -15.22
CA ASP A 239 7.77 19.31 -16.34
C ASP A 239 6.41 18.64 -16.11
N LYS A 240 6.03 18.35 -14.85
CA LYS A 240 4.72 17.81 -14.47
C LYS A 240 3.52 18.72 -14.79
N GLU A 241 3.75 20.00 -15.07
CA GLU A 241 2.71 20.91 -15.57
C GLU A 241 2.43 20.70 -17.08
N SER A 242 3.34 20.06 -17.81
CA SER A 242 3.24 19.81 -19.24
C SER A 242 2.39 18.57 -19.54
N PRO A 243 1.43 18.64 -20.48
CA PRO A 243 0.70 17.46 -20.95
C PRO A 243 1.55 16.44 -21.70
N GLU A 244 2.76 16.82 -22.13
CA GLU A 244 3.70 15.96 -22.88
C GLU A 244 4.71 15.26 -21.97
N ASP A 245 4.66 15.49 -20.66
CA ASP A 245 5.54 14.84 -19.69
C ASP A 245 5.24 13.34 -19.59
N ASP A 246 6.29 12.54 -19.74
CA ASP A 246 6.29 11.09 -19.62
C ASP A 246 7.10 10.61 -18.41
N SER A 247 7.62 11.53 -17.58
CA SER A 247 8.36 11.16 -16.38
C SER A 247 7.45 10.48 -15.35
N PRO A 248 7.99 9.68 -14.42
CA PRO A 248 7.15 9.00 -13.44
C PRO A 248 6.52 9.96 -12.41
N GLU A 249 5.41 9.55 -11.78
CA GLU A 249 4.72 10.36 -10.75
C GLU A 249 5.41 10.32 -9.38
N LYS A 250 6.13 9.22 -9.12
CA LYS A 250 7.00 9.03 -7.96
C LYS A 250 8.35 8.48 -8.41
N LEU A 251 9.40 8.85 -7.70
CA LEU A 251 10.74 8.31 -7.88
C LEU A 251 11.10 7.48 -6.64
N ILE A 252 11.78 6.37 -6.85
CA ILE A 252 12.18 5.43 -5.80
C ILE A 252 13.69 5.22 -5.97
N TYR A 253 14.49 5.69 -5.02
CA TYR A 253 15.92 5.42 -4.97
C TYR A 253 16.18 4.26 -4.01
N PRO A 254 16.46 3.03 -4.49
CA PRO A 254 16.72 1.88 -3.64
C PRO A 254 18.04 2.07 -2.88
N LEU A 255 18.05 1.64 -1.63
CA LEU A 255 19.20 1.72 -0.74
C LEU A 255 20.04 0.45 -0.82
N GLU A 256 21.35 0.60 -0.66
CA GLU A 256 22.31 -0.50 -0.79
C GLU A 256 22.23 -1.47 0.40
N HIS A 257 22.03 -0.95 1.62
CA HIS A 257 21.98 -1.81 2.79
C HIS A 257 20.58 -2.44 2.95
N ALA A 258 20.58 -3.70 3.40
CA ALA A 258 19.36 -4.34 3.88
C ALA A 258 18.97 -3.75 5.26
N TYR A 259 17.75 -3.21 5.34
CA TYR A 259 17.17 -2.73 6.59
C TYR A 259 15.96 -3.58 6.95
N THR A 260 15.89 -4.00 8.20
CA THR A 260 14.67 -4.62 8.74
C THR A 260 13.60 -3.56 8.99
N PRO A 261 12.29 -3.91 8.97
CA PRO A 261 11.21 -2.97 9.30
C PRO A 261 11.39 -2.24 10.64
N ALA A 262 11.97 -2.91 11.65
CA ALA A 262 12.22 -2.34 12.97
C ALA A 262 13.36 -1.29 13.01
N ALA A 263 14.28 -1.36 12.04
CA ALA A 263 15.45 -0.47 11.94
C ALA A 263 15.30 0.56 10.81
N LEU A 264 14.13 0.63 10.16
CA LEU A 264 13.86 1.56 9.08
C LEU A 264 13.61 2.97 9.63
N ALA A 265 14.66 3.78 9.68
CA ALA A 265 14.61 5.18 10.10
C ALA A 265 15.74 5.99 9.45
N PHE A 266 15.51 7.28 9.19
CA PHE A 266 16.49 8.16 8.56
C PHE A 266 17.79 8.30 9.35
N ASP A 267 17.71 8.32 10.69
CA ASP A 267 18.86 8.40 11.60
C ASP A 267 19.59 7.06 11.80
N ALA A 268 19.00 5.97 11.30
CA ALA A 268 19.57 4.62 11.34
C ALA A 268 20.22 4.19 10.02
N LEU A 269 20.14 5.03 8.97
CA LEU A 269 20.77 4.77 7.68
C LEU A 269 22.31 4.69 7.82
N LYS A 270 22.92 3.87 6.96
CA LYS A 270 24.35 3.54 7.01
C LYS A 270 25.01 3.82 5.66
N GLY A 271 26.32 4.02 5.64
CA GLY A 271 27.06 4.01 4.38
C GLY A 271 26.59 5.10 3.41
N ALA A 272 26.61 4.76 2.11
CA ALA A 272 26.12 5.62 1.04
C ALA A 272 24.64 6.03 1.25
N ASP A 273 23.80 5.18 1.85
CA ASP A 273 22.38 5.47 2.08
C ASP A 273 22.17 6.71 2.96
N ALA A 274 22.96 6.82 4.04
CA ALA A 274 22.91 7.99 4.92
C ALA A 274 23.41 9.26 4.22
N ALA A 275 24.42 9.12 3.36
CA ALA A 275 24.96 10.22 2.57
C ALA A 275 23.95 10.71 1.54
N ALA A 276 23.32 9.80 0.78
CA ALA A 276 22.27 10.10 -0.18
C ALA A 276 21.06 10.77 0.51
N ALA A 277 20.62 10.24 1.66
CA ALA A 277 19.55 10.86 2.45
C ALA A 277 19.91 12.27 2.93
N SER A 278 21.17 12.51 3.33
CA SER A 278 21.63 13.84 3.77
C SER A 278 21.56 14.91 2.67
N VAL A 279 21.64 14.49 1.40
CA VAL A 279 21.49 15.35 0.21
C VAL A 279 20.03 15.48 -0.19
N LEU A 280 19.28 14.37 -0.23
CA LEU A 280 17.90 14.34 -0.69
C LEU A 280 16.92 15.04 0.25
N VAL A 281 17.07 14.91 1.58
CA VAL A 281 16.17 15.54 2.56
C VAL A 281 16.08 17.07 2.36
N PRO A 282 17.19 17.83 2.37
CA PRO A 282 17.11 19.27 2.15
C PRO A 282 16.81 19.63 0.69
N ALA A 283 17.14 18.78 -0.29
CA ALA A 283 16.83 19.03 -1.69
C ALA A 283 15.32 18.93 -1.99
N ALA A 284 14.66 17.89 -1.45
CA ALA A 284 13.22 17.69 -1.57
C ALA A 284 12.43 18.86 -0.98
N GLU A 285 12.81 19.31 0.23
CA GLU A 285 12.17 20.47 0.88
C GLU A 285 12.32 21.76 0.04
N GLN A 286 13.48 21.98 -0.58
CA GLN A 286 13.73 23.16 -1.44
C GLN A 286 13.02 23.12 -2.81
N ALA A 287 12.59 21.94 -3.24
CA ALA A 287 11.88 21.69 -4.50
C ALA A 287 10.38 21.40 -4.31
N ASP A 288 9.84 21.57 -3.09
CA ASP A 288 8.46 21.25 -2.70
C ASP A 288 8.04 19.80 -3.06
N CYS A 289 8.95 18.86 -2.80
CA CYS A 289 8.70 17.43 -2.92
C CYS A 289 8.49 16.81 -1.54
N ASP A 290 7.53 15.90 -1.42
CA ASP A 290 7.42 15.03 -0.26
C ASP A 290 8.43 13.89 -0.38
N LEU A 291 9.20 13.64 0.68
CA LEU A 291 10.19 12.55 0.76
C LEU A 291 9.80 11.60 1.89
N HIS A 292 9.88 10.30 1.61
CA HIS A 292 9.63 9.23 2.55
C HIS A 292 10.71 8.16 2.45
N LEU A 293 10.88 7.40 3.52
CA LEU A 293 11.61 6.13 3.54
C LEU A 293 10.57 5.01 3.59
N ALA A 294 10.70 4.00 2.73
CA ALA A 294 9.79 2.87 2.63
C ALA A 294 10.56 1.56 2.41
N LEU A 295 9.91 0.43 2.69
CA LEU A 295 10.37 -0.89 2.28
C LEU A 295 9.86 -1.17 0.87
N VAL A 296 10.79 -1.44 -0.05
CA VAL A 296 10.55 -1.82 -1.45
C VAL A 296 10.58 -3.35 -1.52
N SER A 297 9.48 -3.96 -1.95
CA SER A 297 9.33 -5.41 -2.08
C SER A 297 8.91 -5.79 -3.49
N ILE A 298 9.60 -6.76 -4.09
CA ILE A 298 9.20 -7.41 -5.35
C ILE A 298 9.01 -8.89 -5.08
N GLU A 299 7.82 -9.41 -5.36
CA GLU A 299 7.48 -10.83 -5.21
C GLU A 299 7.16 -11.40 -6.59
N GLU A 300 7.78 -12.52 -6.93
CA GLU A 300 7.61 -13.19 -8.21
C GLU A 300 7.28 -14.66 -7.99
N SER A 301 6.32 -15.16 -8.77
CA SER A 301 5.97 -16.59 -8.79
C SER A 301 5.77 -17.10 -10.21
N GLY A 302 6.07 -18.38 -10.43
CA GLY A 302 6.07 -18.93 -11.77
C GLY A 302 6.34 -20.42 -11.86
N GLY A 303 6.45 -20.93 -13.08
CA GLY A 303 6.81 -22.32 -13.36
C GLY A 303 8.32 -22.54 -13.25
N ALA A 304 8.70 -23.67 -12.66
CA ALA A 304 10.09 -24.08 -12.52
C ALA A 304 10.28 -25.56 -12.88
N GLU A 305 11.49 -25.93 -13.31
CA GLU A 305 11.89 -27.31 -13.59
C GLU A 305 13.06 -27.72 -12.71
N TYR A 306 12.97 -28.89 -12.08
CA TYR A 306 14.06 -29.42 -11.28
C TYR A 306 15.21 -29.90 -12.17
N THR A 307 16.43 -29.42 -11.92
CA THR A 307 17.62 -29.77 -12.72
C THR A 307 18.49 -30.85 -12.09
N GLY A 308 18.13 -31.35 -10.90
CA GLY A 308 18.91 -32.37 -10.20
C GLY A 308 19.11 -33.65 -11.04
N GLY A 309 20.39 -33.93 -11.27
CA GLY A 309 20.86 -34.88 -12.28
C GLY A 309 20.30 -36.29 -12.15
N TYR A 310 19.51 -36.69 -13.14
CA TYR A 310 19.16 -38.09 -13.37
C TYR A 310 20.41 -38.90 -13.79
N TYR A 311 20.72 -39.95 -13.01
CA TYR A 311 21.63 -41.09 -13.26
C TYR A 311 23.05 -41.08 -12.65
N GLY A 312 23.12 -41.17 -11.32
CA GLY A 312 24.29 -41.65 -10.56
C GLY A 312 24.04 -42.95 -9.77
N SER A 313 23.35 -43.95 -10.33
CA SER A 313 23.19 -45.26 -9.65
C SER A 313 24.54 -45.98 -9.51
N ARG A 314 25.14 -45.96 -8.30
CA ARG A 314 25.66 -47.14 -7.57
C ARG A 314 26.47 -46.78 -6.31
N ARG A 315 25.92 -47.20 -5.17
CA ARG A 315 26.61 -47.75 -3.98
C ARG A 315 27.57 -46.82 -3.21
N ARG A 316 27.16 -46.40 -2.01
CA ARG A 316 27.75 -46.93 -0.75
C ARG A 316 26.96 -46.55 0.50
N ARG A 317 27.07 -47.46 1.44
CA ARG A 317 26.45 -47.58 2.75
C ARG A 317 27.20 -46.71 3.78
N GLY A 318 26.45 -45.86 4.49
CA GLY A 318 26.65 -45.48 5.89
C GLY A 318 27.62 -44.33 6.19
N SER A 319 27.10 -43.25 6.78
CA SER A 319 27.60 -42.56 7.98
C SER A 319 26.63 -41.44 8.36
N TYR A 320 26.47 -41.19 9.65
CA TYR A 320 25.86 -39.97 10.20
C TYR A 320 26.80 -38.78 10.00
N ASP A 321 26.21 -37.57 10.07
CA ASP A 321 26.73 -36.21 9.83
C ASP A 321 27.00 -35.85 8.37
N ASP A 322 26.25 -34.90 7.81
CA ASP A 322 26.67 -33.48 7.78
C ASP A 322 25.51 -32.60 7.28
N ASP A 323 25.44 -31.38 7.79
CA ASP A 323 24.63 -30.29 7.28
C ASP A 323 25.09 -29.94 5.84
N SER A 324 24.16 -29.91 4.89
CA SER A 324 24.34 -29.13 3.66
C SER A 324 22.98 -28.70 3.16
N ASP A 325 22.81 -27.39 3.08
CA ASP A 325 21.72 -26.71 2.40
C ASP A 325 21.42 -27.42 1.06
N ASP A 326 20.23 -28.01 0.94
CA ASP A 326 19.66 -28.42 -0.34
C ASP A 326 19.32 -27.11 -1.09
N ASP A 327 20.32 -26.51 -1.73
CA ASP A 327 20.08 -25.72 -2.93
C ASP A 327 19.57 -26.71 -3.97
N ASP A 328 18.26 -26.96 -3.97
CA ASP A 328 17.59 -27.67 -5.04
C ASP A 328 17.89 -26.90 -6.33
N ASP A 329 18.85 -27.36 -7.14
CA ASP A 329 19.15 -26.73 -8.42
C ASP A 329 17.90 -26.83 -9.32
N PHE A 330 17.14 -25.75 -9.47
CA PHE A 330 15.98 -25.64 -10.37
C PHE A 330 16.16 -24.49 -11.36
N GLU A 331 15.57 -24.64 -12.56
CA GLU A 331 15.58 -23.62 -13.60
C GLU A 331 14.19 -22.98 -13.69
N ILE A 332 14.13 -21.65 -13.64
CA ILE A 332 12.89 -20.89 -13.83
C ILE A 332 12.51 -20.94 -15.30
N ILE A 333 11.31 -21.44 -15.59
CA ILE A 333 10.79 -21.53 -16.96
C ILE A 333 10.09 -20.22 -17.35
N GLU A 334 9.17 -19.77 -16.50
CA GLU A 334 8.30 -18.63 -16.79
C GLU A 334 7.80 -18.01 -15.49
N VAL A 335 7.80 -16.67 -15.42
CA VAL A 335 7.18 -15.91 -14.33
C VAL A 335 5.71 -15.66 -14.71
N TYR A 336 4.78 -16.09 -13.86
CA TYR A 336 3.34 -15.91 -14.07
C TYR A 336 2.81 -14.65 -13.40
N ASP A 337 3.28 -14.39 -12.18
CA ASP A 337 2.86 -13.26 -11.38
C ASP A 337 4.09 -12.52 -10.84
N ARG A 338 4.00 -11.20 -10.87
CA ARG A 338 5.02 -10.28 -10.35
C ARG A 338 4.31 -9.11 -9.70
N SER A 339 4.55 -8.92 -8.41
CA SER A 339 4.02 -7.80 -7.65
C SER A 339 5.16 -6.94 -7.10
N ALA A 340 5.05 -5.63 -7.26
CA ALA A 340 6.05 -4.65 -6.83
C ALA A 340 5.38 -3.63 -5.91
N THR A 341 5.77 -3.57 -4.64
CA THR A 341 5.08 -2.79 -3.61
C THR A 341 5.99 -2.01 -2.66
N LEU A 342 5.47 -0.90 -2.15
CA LEU A 342 6.08 -0.04 -1.14
C LEU A 342 5.26 -0.11 0.15
N THR A 343 5.93 -0.39 1.26
CA THR A 343 5.32 -0.53 2.60
C THR A 343 6.13 0.19 3.68
N GLU A 344 5.65 0.20 4.93
CA GLU A 344 6.40 0.70 6.10
C GLU A 344 6.96 2.14 5.97
N TRP A 345 6.08 3.09 5.66
CA TRP A 345 6.47 4.48 5.40
C TRP A 345 6.94 5.24 6.65
N ARG A 346 8.03 5.99 6.50
CA ARG A 346 8.60 6.92 7.50
C ARG A 346 8.93 8.27 6.87
N ARG A 347 8.70 9.35 7.61
CA ARG A 347 9.13 10.70 7.21
C ARG A 347 10.54 11.02 7.70
N PRO A 348 11.20 12.05 7.14
CA PRO A 348 12.50 12.53 7.61
C PRO A 348 12.52 12.91 9.10
N ASP A 349 11.39 13.28 9.68
CA ASP A 349 11.24 13.57 11.13
C ASP A 349 11.12 12.31 12.01
N GLY A 350 11.15 11.11 11.41
CA GLY A 350 11.00 9.82 12.08
C GLY A 350 9.56 9.38 12.29
N SER A 351 8.55 10.20 11.95
CA SER A 351 7.15 9.83 12.14
C SER A 351 6.66 8.79 11.11
N PRO A 352 5.85 7.80 11.52
CA PRO A 352 5.24 6.85 10.58
C PRO A 352 4.12 7.55 9.78
N THR A 353 3.95 7.14 8.52
CA THR A 353 2.85 7.63 7.67
C THR A 353 1.91 6.48 7.29
N ALA A 354 0.61 6.68 7.49
CA ALA A 354 -0.42 5.71 7.13
C ALA A 354 -0.81 5.84 5.64
N LEU A 355 0.14 5.59 4.72
CA LEU A 355 -0.13 5.54 3.28
C LEU A 355 -0.67 4.17 2.84
N GLY A 356 -0.39 3.10 3.58
CA GLY A 356 -0.77 1.73 3.19
C GLY A 356 0.26 1.11 2.26
N THR A 357 -0.17 0.26 1.33
CA THR A 357 0.70 -0.45 0.38
C THR A 357 0.58 0.21 -0.99
N PHE A 358 1.66 0.78 -1.53
CA PHE A 358 1.63 1.39 -2.87
C PHE A 358 2.23 0.43 -3.89
N PRO A 359 1.60 0.21 -5.05
CA PRO A 359 2.27 -0.43 -6.16
C PRO A 359 3.30 0.52 -6.79
N PHE A 360 4.31 -0.05 -7.45
CA PHE A 360 5.25 0.72 -8.26
C PHE A 360 5.62 0.01 -9.57
N GLU A 361 6.07 0.80 -10.54
CA GLU A 361 6.59 0.36 -11.83
C GLU A 361 8.12 0.45 -11.85
N GLU A 362 8.80 -0.38 -12.64
CA GLU A 362 10.27 -0.33 -12.78
C GLU A 362 10.77 1.02 -13.28
N THR A 363 9.98 1.70 -14.11
CA THR A 363 10.27 3.04 -14.62
C THR A 363 10.33 4.10 -13.52
N GLU A 364 9.79 3.81 -12.32
CA GLU A 364 9.84 4.68 -11.14
C GLU A 364 11.12 4.46 -10.30
N LEU A 365 11.89 3.40 -10.57
CA LEU A 365 13.15 3.13 -9.87
C LEU A 365 14.30 4.01 -10.40
N CYS A 366 15.20 4.39 -9.51
CA CYS A 366 16.40 5.16 -9.78
C CYS A 366 17.64 4.33 -9.41
N PRO A 367 18.27 3.61 -10.36
CA PRO A 367 17.93 3.52 -11.78
C PRO A 367 16.82 2.48 -12.06
N PRO A 368 16.21 2.47 -13.25
CA PRO A 368 15.11 1.55 -13.58
C PRO A 368 15.45 0.05 -13.45
N ASP A 369 16.73 -0.31 -13.63
CA ASP A 369 17.30 -1.66 -13.58
C ASP A 369 17.89 -2.03 -12.22
N ALA A 370 17.59 -1.26 -11.16
CA ALA A 370 18.20 -1.44 -9.83
C ALA A 370 18.01 -2.83 -9.20
N PHE A 371 17.02 -3.62 -9.67
CA PHE A 371 16.73 -4.95 -9.15
C PHE A 371 17.09 -6.10 -10.11
N ASP A 372 17.58 -5.80 -11.33
CA ASP A 372 17.79 -6.82 -12.37
C ASP A 372 18.91 -7.81 -12.00
N ASP A 373 19.98 -7.33 -11.38
CA ASP A 373 21.16 -8.11 -11.00
C ASP A 373 21.20 -8.49 -9.50
N LEU A 374 20.10 -8.30 -8.77
CA LEU A 374 20.02 -8.65 -7.36
C LEU A 374 19.81 -10.16 -7.17
N GLU A 375 20.49 -10.74 -6.18
CA GLU A 375 20.13 -12.07 -5.66
C GLU A 375 18.85 -11.95 -4.81
N PRO A 376 17.91 -12.91 -4.92
CA PRO A 376 16.69 -12.90 -4.14
C PRO A 376 17.00 -13.07 -2.64
N ASP A 377 16.26 -12.35 -1.80
CA ASP A 377 16.40 -12.47 -0.34
C ASP A 377 15.78 -13.77 0.18
N GLU A 378 14.69 -14.22 -0.44
CA GLU A 378 14.01 -15.48 -0.17
C GLU A 378 13.66 -16.16 -1.50
N GLN A 379 13.90 -17.47 -1.61
CA GLN A 379 13.55 -18.27 -2.78
C GLN A 379 13.06 -19.66 -2.34
N HIS A 380 11.91 -20.06 -2.87
CA HIS A 380 11.25 -21.33 -2.57
C HIS A 380 10.90 -22.07 -3.85
N PHE A 381 11.16 -23.37 -3.86
CA PHE A 381 10.75 -24.29 -4.92
C PHE A 381 9.65 -25.21 -4.40
N HIS A 382 8.65 -25.42 -5.24
CA HIS A 382 7.53 -26.30 -4.97
C HIS A 382 7.48 -27.40 -6.01
N GLU A 383 7.75 -28.64 -5.58
CA GLU A 383 7.65 -29.82 -6.45
C GLU A 383 6.23 -29.99 -7.00
N ALA A 384 6.13 -30.54 -8.21
CA ALA A 384 4.85 -30.80 -8.87
C ALA A 384 3.93 -31.69 -8.01
N THR A 385 2.79 -31.15 -7.58
CA THR A 385 1.77 -31.92 -6.84
C THR A 385 0.53 -32.15 -7.71
N GLY A 386 0.45 -33.33 -8.33
CA GLY A 386 -0.72 -33.73 -9.13
C GLY A 386 -0.61 -33.33 -10.61
N ASN A 387 -1.59 -32.59 -11.13
CA ASN A 387 -1.62 -32.14 -12.53
C ASN A 387 -0.98 -30.75 -12.72
N GLU A 388 -0.53 -30.12 -11.64
CA GLU A 388 0.17 -28.83 -11.66
C GLU A 388 1.68 -29.09 -11.72
N GLY A 389 2.37 -28.37 -12.62
CA GLY A 389 3.82 -28.44 -12.75
C GLY A 389 4.54 -27.90 -11.51
N ALA A 390 5.86 -28.08 -11.44
CA ALA A 390 6.63 -27.47 -10.35
C ALA A 390 6.64 -25.95 -10.48
N SER A 391 6.67 -25.25 -9.35
CA SER A 391 6.62 -23.79 -9.28
C SER A 391 7.70 -23.23 -8.37
N PHE A 392 7.95 -21.93 -8.48
CA PHE A 392 8.83 -21.21 -7.58
C PHE A 392 8.16 -19.93 -7.08
N GLU A 393 8.63 -19.46 -5.94
CA GLU A 393 8.35 -18.14 -5.38
C GLU A 393 9.69 -17.50 -4.99
N ARG A 394 9.92 -16.23 -5.34
CA ARG A 394 11.09 -15.49 -4.88
C ARG A 394 10.74 -14.05 -4.50
N THR A 395 11.47 -13.50 -3.54
CA THR A 395 11.23 -12.16 -3.01
C THR A 395 12.51 -11.35 -2.96
N TYR A 396 12.41 -10.07 -3.34
CA TYR A 396 13.46 -9.06 -3.23
C TYR A 396 12.99 -7.95 -2.30
N ARG A 397 13.81 -7.54 -1.33
CA ARG A 397 13.50 -6.53 -0.33
C ARG A 397 14.66 -5.56 -0.15
N ARG A 398 14.42 -4.28 -0.41
CA ARG A 398 15.36 -3.20 -0.08
C ARG A 398 14.62 -2.08 0.65
N ALA A 399 15.33 -1.24 1.37
CA ALA A 399 14.76 0.05 1.74
C ALA A 399 14.89 1.01 0.54
N GLY A 400 14.05 2.04 0.46
CA GLY A 400 14.12 3.03 -0.61
C GLY A 400 13.70 4.42 -0.14
N LEU A 401 14.38 5.43 -0.67
CA LEU A 401 13.95 6.82 -0.56
C LEU A 401 12.93 7.11 -1.66
N VAL A 402 11.68 7.35 -1.27
CA VAL A 402 10.55 7.55 -2.19
C VAL A 402 10.15 9.02 -2.16
N LEU A 403 10.10 9.66 -3.32
CA LEU A 403 9.78 11.07 -3.45
C LEU A 403 8.77 11.36 -4.57
N TRP A 404 7.97 12.41 -4.39
CA TRP A 404 7.05 12.95 -5.39
C TRP A 404 6.82 14.45 -5.18
N PRO A 405 6.47 15.22 -6.23
CA PRO A 405 6.10 16.63 -6.06
C PRO A 405 4.85 16.73 -5.18
N ARG A 406 4.82 17.65 -4.22
CA ARG A 406 3.73 17.74 -3.24
C ARG A 406 2.36 17.97 -3.89
N GLU A 407 2.34 18.68 -5.01
CA GLU A 407 1.12 18.90 -5.81
C GLU A 407 0.61 17.62 -6.49
N ARG A 408 1.47 16.64 -6.76
CA ARG A 408 1.10 15.35 -7.37
C ARG A 408 0.63 14.30 -6.38
N ARG A 409 0.54 14.64 -5.08
CA ARG A 409 0.14 13.69 -4.02
C ARG A 409 -1.13 12.90 -4.33
N LEU A 410 -2.16 13.54 -4.92
CA LEU A 410 -3.43 12.88 -5.21
C LEU A 410 -3.33 11.86 -6.34
N VAL A 411 -2.50 12.10 -7.36
CA VAL A 411 -2.28 11.12 -8.44
C VAL A 411 -1.44 9.95 -7.96
N VAL A 412 -0.43 10.18 -7.11
CA VAL A 412 0.35 9.09 -6.49
C VAL A 412 -0.56 8.24 -5.59
N LEU A 413 -1.45 8.86 -4.80
CA LEU A 413 -2.43 8.11 -4.01
C LEU A 413 -3.38 7.28 -4.90
N ASN A 414 -3.72 7.79 -6.09
CA ASN A 414 -4.57 7.09 -7.03
C ASN A 414 -3.94 5.81 -7.59
N GLN A 415 -2.61 5.71 -7.64
CA GLN A 415 -1.91 4.48 -8.06
C GLN A 415 -2.23 3.28 -7.15
N VAL A 416 -2.64 3.50 -5.88
CA VAL A 416 -3.06 2.41 -4.96
C VAL A 416 -4.37 1.74 -5.41
N GLY A 417 -5.21 2.47 -6.15
CA GLY A 417 -6.50 1.98 -6.63
C GLY A 417 -7.70 2.34 -5.73
N LEU A 418 -8.86 1.78 -6.09
CA LEU A 418 -10.16 2.17 -5.53
C LEU A 418 -10.32 1.87 -4.04
N SER A 419 -9.64 0.83 -3.53
CA SER A 419 -9.70 0.43 -2.12
C SER A 419 -9.17 1.51 -1.18
N ALA A 420 -8.18 2.30 -1.61
CA ALA A 420 -7.63 3.42 -0.85
C ALA A 420 -8.28 4.76 -1.20
N THR A 421 -8.56 5.00 -2.48
CA THR A 421 -9.08 6.30 -2.93
C THR A 421 -10.54 6.53 -2.58
N LEU A 422 -11.42 5.51 -2.59
CA LEU A 422 -12.84 5.68 -2.24
C LEU A 422 -13.04 6.10 -0.77
N PRO A 423 -12.39 5.48 0.23
CA PRO A 423 -12.43 5.98 1.60
C PRO A 423 -11.90 7.41 1.72
N HIS A 424 -10.80 7.73 1.04
CA HIS A 424 -10.21 9.07 1.13
C HIS A 424 -11.10 10.15 0.49
N LEU A 425 -11.68 9.88 -0.68
CA LEU A 425 -12.65 10.77 -1.32
C LEU A 425 -13.89 10.95 -0.45
N SER A 426 -14.33 9.89 0.24
CA SER A 426 -15.44 9.97 1.20
C SER A 426 -15.12 10.91 2.37
N GLU A 427 -13.92 10.82 2.92
CA GLU A 427 -13.46 11.71 4.00
C GLU A 427 -13.39 13.17 3.52
N LEU A 428 -12.82 13.42 2.33
CA LEU A 428 -12.75 14.77 1.75
C LEU A 428 -14.16 15.35 1.54
N ALA A 429 -15.07 14.56 0.96
CA ALA A 429 -16.46 14.98 0.75
C ALA A 429 -17.20 15.24 2.07
N GLN A 430 -16.98 14.41 3.09
CA GLN A 430 -17.56 14.61 4.42
C GLN A 430 -17.03 15.88 5.08
N ARG A 431 -15.71 16.06 5.11
CA ARG A 431 -15.07 17.24 5.70
C ARG A 431 -15.48 18.54 5.02
N TRP A 432 -15.67 18.52 3.70
CA TRP A 432 -16.20 19.65 2.96
C TRP A 432 -17.66 19.96 3.33
N VAL A 433 -18.52 18.95 3.48
CA VAL A 433 -19.90 19.15 3.94
C VAL A 433 -19.94 19.71 5.37
N GLU A 434 -19.10 19.18 6.25
CA GLU A 434 -19.00 19.62 7.65
C GLU A 434 -18.41 21.02 7.80
N SER A 435 -17.49 21.43 6.92
CA SER A 435 -16.93 22.79 6.94
C SER A 435 -17.97 23.84 6.55
N GLY A 436 -19.03 23.46 5.82
CA GLY A 436 -20.06 24.37 5.32
C GLY A 436 -19.54 25.33 4.25
N GLU A 437 -18.35 25.08 3.69
CA GLU A 437 -17.77 25.89 2.64
C GLU A 437 -18.52 25.72 1.31
N GLY A 438 -18.47 26.75 0.46
CA GLY A 438 -19.07 26.70 -0.87
C GLY A 438 -18.30 25.80 -1.86
N PRO A 439 -18.81 25.66 -3.09
CA PRO A 439 -18.02 25.15 -4.21
C PRO A 439 -16.72 25.95 -4.38
N GLU A 440 -15.69 25.36 -4.99
CA GLU A 440 -14.36 25.96 -5.17
C GLU A 440 -13.51 26.15 -3.89
N SER A 441 -13.95 25.63 -2.75
CA SER A 441 -13.08 25.59 -1.57
C SER A 441 -11.90 24.63 -1.77
N PRO A 442 -10.80 24.75 -1.01
CA PRO A 442 -9.64 23.88 -1.15
C PRO A 442 -9.99 22.39 -1.03
N LEU A 443 -10.85 22.03 -0.07
CA LEU A 443 -11.33 20.64 0.11
C LEU A 443 -12.16 20.16 -1.08
N TRP A 444 -13.01 21.04 -1.62
CA TRP A 444 -13.83 20.73 -2.79
C TRP A 444 -12.96 20.49 -4.03
N ARG A 445 -11.95 21.34 -4.28
CA ARG A 445 -11.02 21.18 -5.41
C ARG A 445 -10.21 19.90 -5.30
N GLN A 446 -9.68 19.59 -4.11
CA GLN A 446 -8.96 18.32 -3.89
C GLN A 446 -9.85 17.10 -4.16
N ALA A 447 -11.11 17.12 -3.71
CA ALA A 447 -12.05 16.04 -3.97
C ALA A 447 -12.35 15.87 -5.47
N HIS A 448 -12.53 16.99 -6.19
CA HIS A 448 -12.76 16.99 -7.65
C HIS A 448 -11.55 16.51 -8.44
N GLU A 449 -10.36 16.91 -8.01
CA GLU A 449 -9.10 16.49 -8.62
C GLU A 449 -8.89 14.98 -8.44
N LEU A 450 -9.03 14.47 -7.20
CA LEU A 450 -8.94 13.05 -6.92
C LEU A 450 -9.98 12.23 -7.70
N ALA A 451 -11.24 12.69 -7.73
CA ALA A 451 -12.28 12.05 -8.54
C ALA A 451 -11.91 12.00 -10.03
N GLY A 452 -11.26 13.05 -10.54
CA GLY A 452 -10.72 13.08 -11.90
C GLY A 452 -9.68 11.99 -12.15
N TYR A 453 -8.68 11.84 -11.27
CA TYR A 453 -7.67 10.78 -11.39
C TYR A 453 -8.30 9.38 -11.30
N MET A 454 -9.21 9.17 -10.34
CA MET A 454 -9.92 7.90 -10.17
C MET A 454 -10.68 7.47 -11.43
N LEU A 455 -11.35 8.41 -12.11
CA LEU A 455 -12.04 8.11 -13.38
C LEU A 455 -11.08 7.85 -14.53
N GLY A 456 -9.93 8.52 -14.56
CA GLY A 456 -8.90 8.32 -15.57
C GLY A 456 -8.30 6.92 -15.55
N THR A 457 -8.16 6.33 -14.35
CA THR A 457 -7.61 4.98 -14.15
C THR A 457 -8.67 3.94 -13.80
N TRP A 458 -9.96 4.25 -13.93
CA TRP A 458 -11.04 3.33 -13.54
C TRP A 458 -10.95 2.05 -14.37
N SER A 459 -10.65 0.92 -13.71
CA SER A 459 -10.47 -0.38 -14.37
C SER A 459 -11.64 -0.72 -15.28
N ARG A 460 -11.42 -0.68 -16.59
CA ARG A 460 -12.43 -1.04 -17.60
C ARG A 460 -12.63 -2.56 -17.75
N HIS A 461 -11.78 -3.36 -17.10
CA HIS A 461 -11.65 -4.80 -17.33
C HIS A 461 -11.57 -5.67 -16.06
N GLU A 462 -11.52 -5.08 -14.86
CA GLU A 462 -11.46 -5.88 -13.63
C GLU A 462 -12.86 -6.24 -13.15
N HIS A 463 -13.24 -7.50 -13.40
CA HIS A 463 -14.38 -8.11 -12.76
C HIS A 463 -14.09 -8.28 -11.26
N HIS A 464 -14.47 -7.28 -10.45
CA HIS A 464 -14.45 -7.41 -9.00
C HIS A 464 -15.31 -8.61 -8.59
N TRP A 465 -14.69 -9.58 -7.90
CA TRP A 465 -15.43 -10.63 -7.20
C TRP A 465 -16.13 -9.98 -6.00
N PRO A 466 -17.48 -10.09 -5.88
CA PRO A 466 -18.21 -9.33 -4.87
C PRO A 466 -17.93 -9.89 -3.47
N THR A 467 -17.18 -9.14 -2.66
CA THR A 467 -17.05 -9.36 -1.21
C THR A 467 -17.74 -8.29 -0.38
N ASP A 468 -17.98 -7.09 -0.93
CA ASP A 468 -18.64 -5.98 -0.24
C ASP A 468 -20.14 -5.87 -0.56
N ALA A 469 -20.91 -5.39 0.42
CA ALA A 469 -22.36 -5.21 0.32
C ALA A 469 -22.79 -4.02 -0.58
N GLU A 470 -21.87 -3.09 -0.87
CA GLU A 470 -22.08 -1.91 -1.73
C GLU A 470 -20.98 -1.86 -2.80
N SER A 471 -21.33 -1.61 -4.07
CA SER A 471 -20.37 -1.56 -5.18
C SER A 471 -19.55 -0.27 -5.19
N ALA A 472 -18.34 -0.32 -5.75
CA ALA A 472 -17.47 0.84 -5.92
C ALA A 472 -18.16 1.93 -6.78
N GLU A 473 -18.91 1.51 -7.80
CA GLU A 473 -19.71 2.35 -8.69
C GLU A 473 -20.81 3.09 -7.94
N THR A 474 -21.57 2.38 -7.10
CA THR A 474 -22.64 2.98 -6.28
C THR A 474 -22.07 4.05 -5.35
N ARG A 475 -20.96 3.74 -4.68
CA ARG A 475 -20.29 4.68 -3.77
C ARG A 475 -19.75 5.89 -4.52
N MET A 476 -19.15 5.70 -5.69
CA MET A 476 -18.65 6.79 -6.53
C MET A 476 -19.78 7.72 -7.00
N LEU A 477 -20.91 7.16 -7.47
CA LEU A 477 -22.08 7.94 -7.88
C LEU A 477 -22.64 8.78 -6.73
N ALA A 478 -22.71 8.21 -5.52
CA ALA A 478 -23.13 8.94 -4.32
C ALA A 478 -22.19 10.09 -3.97
N LEU A 479 -20.87 9.87 -4.06
CA LEU A 479 -19.85 10.90 -3.79
C LEU A 479 -19.88 12.03 -4.82
N LEU A 480 -19.97 11.71 -6.12
CA LEU A 480 -20.11 12.72 -7.18
C LEU A 480 -21.38 13.55 -7.00
N LYS A 481 -22.49 12.91 -6.59
CA LYS A 481 -23.74 13.59 -6.22
C LYS A 481 -23.54 14.55 -5.04
N GLN A 482 -22.91 14.07 -3.97
CA GLN A 482 -22.62 14.86 -2.77
C GLN A 482 -21.75 16.08 -3.10
N LEU A 483 -20.68 15.88 -3.87
CA LEU A 483 -19.75 16.92 -4.31
C LEU A 483 -20.32 17.88 -5.37
N ARG A 484 -21.53 17.59 -5.89
CA ARG A 484 -22.19 18.31 -6.99
C ARG A 484 -21.32 18.38 -8.25
N ASP A 485 -20.58 17.31 -8.54
CA ASP A 485 -19.66 17.25 -9.68
C ASP A 485 -20.35 16.73 -10.93
N ALA A 486 -21.05 17.63 -11.63
CA ALA A 486 -21.73 17.30 -12.88
C ALA A 486 -20.75 16.89 -14.00
N ALA A 487 -19.53 17.42 -14.03
CA ALA A 487 -18.56 17.13 -15.08
C ALA A 487 -18.00 15.71 -14.96
N ARG A 488 -17.62 15.29 -13.75
CA ARG A 488 -17.07 13.94 -13.51
C ARG A 488 -18.19 12.90 -13.54
N LEU A 489 -19.41 13.27 -13.13
CA LEU A 489 -20.57 12.42 -13.36
C LEU A 489 -20.80 12.15 -14.86
N ASP A 490 -20.74 13.18 -15.71
CA ASP A 490 -20.90 13.00 -17.15
C ASP A 490 -19.83 12.07 -17.74
N ALA A 491 -18.57 12.23 -17.32
CA ALA A 491 -17.47 11.34 -17.70
C ALA A 491 -17.69 9.90 -17.20
N PHE A 492 -18.09 9.70 -15.94
CA PHE A 492 -18.41 8.37 -15.40
C PHE A 492 -19.51 7.66 -16.22
N LEU A 493 -20.59 8.38 -16.55
CA LEU A 493 -21.67 7.79 -17.34
C LEU A 493 -21.24 7.43 -18.77
N ALA A 494 -20.40 8.28 -19.38
CA ALA A 494 -19.92 8.08 -20.75
C ALA A 494 -18.86 6.99 -20.87
N ASP A 495 -17.92 6.92 -19.93
CA ASP A 495 -16.70 6.11 -20.07
C ASP A 495 -16.68 4.85 -19.19
N VAL A 496 -17.47 4.82 -18.11
CA VAL A 496 -17.56 3.68 -17.18
C VAL A 496 -18.87 2.94 -17.37
N ALA A 497 -20.00 3.60 -17.12
CA ALA A 497 -21.32 2.94 -17.15
C ALA A 497 -21.69 2.46 -18.56
N ALA A 498 -21.45 3.28 -19.59
CA ALA A 498 -21.75 2.89 -20.97
C ALA A 498 -20.78 1.84 -21.56
N ALA A 499 -19.60 1.65 -20.96
CA ALA A 499 -18.59 0.71 -21.43
C ALA A 499 -18.79 -0.74 -20.94
N GLY A 500 -19.62 -0.96 -19.92
CA GLY A 500 -19.90 -2.31 -19.40
C GLY A 500 -19.71 -2.50 -17.90
N ALA A 501 -19.08 -1.53 -17.20
CA ALA A 501 -18.91 -1.54 -15.75
C ALA A 501 -20.21 -1.05 -15.08
N TYR A 502 -21.23 -1.89 -15.13
CA TYR A 502 -22.61 -1.54 -14.79
C TYR A 502 -23.40 -2.77 -14.32
N ARG A 503 -24.00 -2.67 -13.12
CA ARG A 503 -24.85 -3.71 -12.53
C ARG A 503 -26.25 -3.15 -12.28
N GLN A 504 -27.23 -4.05 -12.22
CA GLN A 504 -28.62 -3.67 -11.90
C GLN A 504 -28.73 -3.01 -10.52
N ASP A 505 -27.90 -3.42 -9.55
CA ASP A 505 -27.89 -2.88 -8.19
C ASP A 505 -27.43 -1.41 -8.13
N ASP A 506 -26.71 -0.93 -9.15
CA ASP A 506 -26.22 0.46 -9.23
C ASP A 506 -27.33 1.44 -9.70
N ASN A 507 -28.41 0.91 -10.30
CA ASN A 507 -29.48 1.72 -10.91
C ASN A 507 -30.12 2.76 -9.98
N PRO A 508 -30.40 2.48 -8.69
CA PRO A 508 -30.94 3.50 -7.79
C PRO A 508 -30.01 4.70 -7.66
N ALA A 509 -28.71 4.48 -7.41
CA ALA A 509 -27.72 5.55 -7.28
C ALA A 509 -27.52 6.29 -8.61
N LEU A 510 -27.54 5.57 -9.73
CA LEU A 510 -27.42 6.16 -11.06
C LEU A 510 -28.59 7.10 -11.37
N VAL A 511 -29.83 6.67 -11.13
CA VAL A 511 -31.04 7.49 -11.34
C VAL A 511 -31.04 8.72 -10.45
N GLU A 512 -30.58 8.58 -9.21
CA GLU A 512 -30.43 9.71 -8.29
C GLU A 512 -29.34 10.71 -8.75
N ALA A 513 -28.20 10.23 -9.24
CA ALA A 513 -27.10 11.05 -9.70
C ALA A 513 -27.44 11.81 -10.98
N LEU A 514 -28.19 11.19 -11.90
CA LEU A 514 -28.67 11.82 -13.15
C LEU A 514 -29.42 13.14 -12.91
N GLY A 515 -29.98 13.36 -11.72
CA GLY A 515 -30.59 14.63 -11.32
C GLY A 515 -29.63 15.83 -11.28
N LEU A 516 -28.31 15.62 -11.25
CA LEU A 516 -27.31 16.67 -11.37
C LEU A 516 -27.13 17.19 -12.81
N LEU A 517 -27.50 16.38 -13.81
CA LEU A 517 -27.31 16.74 -15.21
C LEU A 517 -28.53 17.47 -15.78
N PRO A 518 -28.34 18.32 -16.80
CA PRO A 518 -29.45 18.84 -17.59
C PRO A 518 -30.30 17.68 -18.16
N PRO A 519 -31.63 17.80 -18.21
CA PRO A 519 -32.53 16.70 -18.60
C PRO A 519 -32.21 16.07 -19.96
N ALA A 520 -31.86 16.90 -20.96
CA ALA A 520 -31.47 16.43 -22.28
C ALA A 520 -30.18 15.59 -22.24
N ARG A 521 -29.19 15.99 -21.42
CA ARG A 521 -27.93 15.27 -21.25
C ARG A 521 -28.11 13.97 -20.45
N ALA A 522 -28.98 13.99 -19.45
CA ALA A 522 -29.38 12.79 -18.72
C ALA A 522 -30.04 11.76 -19.66
N ALA A 523 -30.96 12.19 -20.53
CA ALA A 523 -31.60 11.32 -21.51
C ALA A 523 -30.59 10.71 -22.50
N GLU A 524 -29.67 11.52 -23.03
CA GLU A 524 -28.58 11.05 -23.91
C GLU A 524 -27.69 10.02 -23.21
N SER A 525 -27.36 10.25 -21.94
CA SER A 525 -26.53 9.32 -21.15
C SER A 525 -27.24 7.99 -20.93
N ILE A 526 -28.55 8.00 -20.62
CA ILE A 526 -29.37 6.79 -20.49
C ILE A 526 -29.38 6.01 -21.81
N GLU A 527 -29.55 6.69 -22.94
CA GLU A 527 -29.51 6.06 -24.27
C GLU A 527 -28.17 5.37 -24.52
N ARG A 528 -27.04 6.05 -24.23
CA ARG A 528 -25.69 5.48 -24.41
C ARG A 528 -25.45 4.27 -23.52
N ILE A 529 -25.86 4.33 -22.25
CA ILE A 529 -25.74 3.21 -21.30
C ILE A 529 -26.55 2.01 -21.79
N ILE A 530 -27.81 2.21 -22.17
CA ILE A 530 -28.65 1.12 -22.67
C ILE A 530 -28.08 0.53 -23.97
N THR A 531 -27.64 1.38 -24.90
CA THR A 531 -27.07 0.93 -26.18
C THR A 531 -25.81 0.08 -25.98
N GLY A 532 -24.91 0.49 -25.08
CA GLY A 532 -23.67 -0.26 -24.80
C GLY A 532 -23.89 -1.57 -24.04
N ASN A 533 -24.93 -1.64 -23.20
CA ASN A 533 -25.11 -2.74 -22.25
C ASN A 533 -26.23 -3.72 -22.58
N ALA A 534 -27.22 -3.36 -23.40
CA ALA A 534 -28.43 -4.17 -23.56
C ALA A 534 -28.14 -5.61 -24.02
N ALA A 535 -27.12 -5.85 -24.84
CA ALA A 535 -26.76 -7.21 -25.27
C ALA A 535 -26.17 -8.09 -24.14
N LYS A 536 -25.56 -7.47 -23.12
CA LYS A 536 -24.84 -8.16 -22.03
C LYS A 536 -25.67 -8.22 -20.73
N ALA A 537 -26.44 -7.17 -20.45
CA ALA A 537 -27.12 -6.95 -19.18
C ALA A 537 -28.58 -6.47 -19.37
N LEU A 538 -29.38 -7.22 -20.15
CA LEU A 538 -30.79 -6.92 -20.46
C LEU A 538 -31.61 -6.52 -19.22
N GLY A 539 -31.52 -7.31 -18.14
CA GLY A 539 -32.26 -7.07 -16.89
C GLY A 539 -31.95 -5.71 -16.27
N ALA A 540 -30.65 -5.36 -16.20
CA ALA A 540 -30.20 -4.09 -15.66
C ALA A 540 -30.72 -2.91 -16.51
N CYS A 541 -30.60 -2.98 -17.84
CA CYS A 541 -31.10 -1.95 -18.75
C CYS A 541 -32.63 -1.77 -18.67
N GLY A 542 -33.38 -2.87 -18.51
CA GLY A 542 -34.83 -2.84 -18.31
C GLY A 542 -35.23 -2.12 -17.02
N ASP A 543 -34.60 -2.48 -15.90
CA ASP A 543 -34.81 -1.84 -14.59
C ASP A 543 -34.43 -0.35 -14.63
N LEU A 544 -33.31 0.02 -15.26
CA LEU A 544 -32.90 1.42 -15.44
C LEU A 544 -33.95 2.23 -16.20
N LEU A 545 -34.39 1.74 -17.36
CA LEU A 545 -35.39 2.42 -18.17
C LEU A 545 -36.70 2.60 -17.40
N ALA A 546 -37.13 1.58 -16.65
CA ALA A 546 -38.35 1.64 -15.83
C ALA A 546 -38.26 2.69 -14.72
N ARG A 547 -37.13 2.78 -14.01
CA ARG A 547 -36.90 3.80 -12.98
C ARG A 547 -36.84 5.20 -13.56
N CYS A 548 -36.09 5.40 -14.64
CA CYS A 548 -36.02 6.67 -15.35
C CYS A 548 -37.40 7.11 -15.86
N ALA A 549 -38.20 6.18 -16.41
CA ALA A 549 -39.57 6.45 -16.85
C ALA A 549 -40.46 6.92 -15.70
N ALA A 550 -40.35 6.29 -14.53
CA ALA A 550 -41.12 6.69 -13.35
C ALA A 550 -40.79 8.14 -12.91
N VAL A 551 -39.50 8.51 -12.85
CA VAL A 551 -39.05 9.87 -12.53
C VAL A 551 -39.44 10.88 -13.62
N ALA A 552 -39.29 10.49 -14.89
CA ALA A 552 -39.67 11.32 -16.03
C ALA A 552 -41.18 11.58 -16.08
N ARG A 553 -42.01 10.62 -15.64
CA ARG A 553 -43.46 10.77 -15.54
C ARG A 553 -43.86 11.86 -14.55
N GLU A 554 -43.23 11.91 -13.39
CA GLU A 554 -43.48 12.96 -12.38
C GLU A 554 -43.15 14.36 -12.90
N THR A 555 -42.20 14.45 -13.83
CA THR A 555 -41.75 15.71 -14.44
C THR A 555 -42.36 15.99 -15.83
N GLY A 556 -43.23 15.11 -16.35
CA GLY A 556 -43.87 15.27 -17.66
C GLY A 556 -42.93 15.11 -18.87
N ARG A 557 -41.83 14.39 -18.74
CA ARG A 557 -40.73 14.29 -19.72
C ARG A 557 -40.45 12.88 -20.24
N THR A 558 -41.42 11.97 -20.17
CA THR A 558 -41.21 10.58 -20.63
C THR A 558 -40.82 10.47 -22.11
N ALA A 559 -41.19 11.45 -22.94
CA ALA A 559 -40.80 11.52 -24.35
C ALA A 559 -39.28 11.62 -24.58
N ASP A 560 -38.53 12.17 -23.63
CA ASP A 560 -37.07 12.31 -23.72
C ASP A 560 -36.37 10.93 -23.71
N LEU A 561 -37.01 9.90 -23.13
CA LEU A 561 -36.49 8.54 -23.03
C LEU A 561 -36.79 7.67 -24.26
N LEU A 562 -37.48 8.21 -25.27
CA LEU A 562 -37.86 7.47 -26.47
C LEU A 562 -36.66 6.85 -27.23
N PRO A 563 -35.52 7.54 -27.41
CA PRO A 563 -34.34 6.94 -28.05
C PRO A 563 -33.80 5.73 -27.26
N ALA A 564 -33.66 5.86 -25.95
CA ALA A 564 -33.19 4.80 -25.06
C ALA A 564 -34.13 3.58 -25.06
N ALA A 565 -35.45 3.84 -25.05
CA ALA A 565 -36.46 2.80 -25.16
C ALA A 565 -36.39 2.05 -26.50
N ARG A 566 -36.16 2.76 -27.61
CA ARG A 566 -35.97 2.13 -28.93
C ARG A 566 -34.73 1.25 -28.95
N ALA A 567 -33.60 1.75 -28.44
CA ALA A 567 -32.36 0.97 -28.36
C ALA A 567 -32.56 -0.35 -27.58
N LEU A 568 -33.29 -0.32 -26.46
CA LEU A 568 -33.59 -1.53 -25.68
C LEU A 568 -34.48 -2.52 -26.44
N VAL A 569 -35.54 -2.05 -27.10
CA VAL A 569 -36.43 -2.91 -27.90
C VAL A 569 -35.71 -3.49 -29.11
N GLU A 570 -34.89 -2.66 -29.76
CA GLU A 570 -34.04 -3.12 -30.85
C GLU A 570 -33.04 -4.16 -30.38
N ALA A 571 -32.57 -4.14 -29.12
CA ALA A 571 -31.63 -5.10 -28.54
C ALA A 571 -32.26 -6.42 -28.03
N LEU A 572 -33.58 -6.61 -28.15
CA LEU A 572 -34.24 -7.81 -27.64
C LEU A 572 -33.69 -9.10 -28.29
N PRO A 573 -33.43 -10.16 -27.49
CA PRO A 573 -32.95 -11.44 -27.98
C PRO A 573 -34.04 -12.23 -28.71
N GLY A 574 -33.64 -13.25 -29.47
CA GLY A 574 -34.54 -14.25 -30.06
C GLY A 574 -34.59 -14.27 -31.58
N ASP A 575 -34.19 -13.20 -32.26
CA ASP A 575 -34.12 -13.16 -33.72
C ASP A 575 -32.85 -13.88 -34.24
N PRO A 576 -32.98 -15.03 -34.93
CA PRO A 576 -31.85 -15.79 -35.47
C PRO A 576 -31.19 -15.12 -36.68
N ALA A 577 -31.81 -14.11 -37.30
CA ALA A 577 -31.20 -13.32 -38.37
C ALA A 577 -30.19 -12.29 -37.83
N ARG A 578 -30.13 -12.09 -36.51
CA ARG A 578 -29.23 -11.14 -35.89
C ARG A 578 -27.82 -11.73 -35.77
N PRO A 579 -26.77 -10.99 -36.18
CA PRO A 579 -25.40 -11.48 -36.05
C PRO A 579 -25.08 -11.76 -34.58
N PRO A 580 -24.38 -12.87 -34.26
CA PRO A 580 -23.94 -13.14 -32.91
C PRO A 580 -23.03 -12.01 -32.41
N SER A 581 -23.21 -11.63 -31.14
CA SER A 581 -22.35 -10.64 -30.48
C SER A 581 -20.87 -11.05 -30.61
N PRO A 582 -19.92 -10.10 -30.73
CA PRO A 582 -18.48 -10.39 -30.74
C PRO A 582 -18.04 -11.28 -29.57
N ASP A 583 -18.72 -11.17 -28.43
CA ASP A 583 -18.52 -11.99 -27.21
C ASP A 583 -19.21 -13.38 -27.28
N SER A 584 -19.22 -14.00 -28.45
CA SER A 584 -20.00 -15.22 -28.80
C SER A 584 -19.69 -16.48 -27.97
N TRP A 585 -18.61 -16.47 -27.17
CA TRP A 585 -18.28 -17.54 -26.23
C TRP A 585 -19.15 -17.53 -24.96
N ARG A 586 -19.79 -16.40 -24.62
CA ARG A 586 -20.72 -16.30 -23.49
C ARG A 586 -22.09 -16.80 -23.90
N ARG A 587 -22.73 -17.64 -23.06
CA ARG A 587 -24.11 -18.10 -23.29
C ARG A 587 -25.03 -16.87 -23.46
N PRO A 588 -26.00 -16.90 -24.40
CA PRO A 588 -26.98 -15.83 -24.53
C PRO A 588 -27.65 -15.57 -23.17
N PRO A 589 -27.82 -14.31 -22.74
CA PRO A 589 -28.45 -14.02 -21.45
C PRO A 589 -29.86 -14.61 -21.43
N SER A 590 -30.15 -15.42 -20.41
CA SER A 590 -31.51 -15.95 -20.20
C SER A 590 -32.45 -14.81 -19.79
N VAL A 591 -33.57 -14.67 -20.49
CA VAL A 591 -34.57 -13.65 -20.15
C VAL A 591 -35.29 -14.04 -18.87
N ALA A 592 -35.21 -13.19 -17.84
CA ALA A 592 -35.96 -13.36 -16.60
C ALA A 592 -37.35 -12.73 -16.69
N PRO A 593 -38.36 -13.21 -15.93
CA PRO A 593 -39.68 -12.57 -15.87
C PRO A 593 -39.63 -11.09 -15.50
N GLY A 594 -38.75 -10.72 -14.55
CA GLY A 594 -38.60 -9.34 -14.08
C GLY A 594 -38.27 -8.36 -15.21
N PHE A 595 -37.39 -8.75 -16.13
CA PHE A 595 -37.06 -7.91 -17.29
C PHE A 595 -38.29 -7.58 -18.15
N VAL A 596 -39.15 -8.56 -18.43
CA VAL A 596 -40.38 -8.33 -19.22
C VAL A 596 -41.33 -7.38 -18.50
N VAL A 597 -41.40 -7.48 -17.17
CA VAL A 597 -42.19 -6.58 -16.33
C VAL A 597 -41.66 -5.15 -16.43
N ASP A 598 -40.35 -4.97 -16.24
CA ASP A 598 -39.72 -3.64 -16.25
C ASP A 598 -39.77 -3.01 -17.64
N LEU A 599 -39.51 -3.79 -18.69
CA LEU A 599 -39.62 -3.35 -20.09
C LEU A 599 -41.03 -2.82 -20.40
N LEU A 600 -42.08 -3.62 -20.16
CA LEU A 600 -43.44 -3.18 -20.50
C LEU A 600 -43.92 -2.05 -19.59
N ALA A 601 -43.57 -2.05 -18.31
CA ALA A 601 -43.89 -0.94 -17.41
C ALA A 601 -43.23 0.37 -17.85
N ALA A 602 -42.01 0.33 -18.39
CA ALA A 602 -41.34 1.50 -18.94
C ALA A 602 -41.99 1.96 -20.26
N LEU A 603 -42.16 1.03 -21.20
CA LEU A 603 -42.70 1.34 -22.53
C LEU A 603 -44.13 1.86 -22.48
N GLY A 604 -44.98 1.32 -21.59
CA GLY A 604 -46.35 1.83 -21.39
C GLY A 604 -46.40 3.31 -20.97
N GLN A 605 -45.36 3.82 -20.32
CA GLN A 605 -45.23 5.22 -19.91
C GLN A 605 -44.56 6.10 -20.97
N ILE A 606 -43.74 5.51 -21.84
CA ILE A 606 -42.93 6.24 -22.84
C ILE A 606 -43.65 6.29 -24.19
N ASP A 607 -44.01 5.14 -24.76
CA ASP A 607 -44.62 5.04 -26.09
C ASP A 607 -45.39 3.71 -26.26
N ALA A 608 -46.72 3.82 -26.38
CA ALA A 608 -47.59 2.65 -26.48
C ALA A 608 -47.34 1.81 -27.75
N ALA A 609 -46.96 2.44 -28.87
CA ALA A 609 -46.66 1.73 -30.10
C ALA A 609 -45.39 0.88 -29.98
N LEU A 610 -44.38 1.38 -29.27
CA LEU A 610 -43.17 0.64 -28.95
C LEU A 610 -43.45 -0.52 -27.97
N ALA A 611 -44.35 -0.34 -27.01
CA ALA A 611 -44.82 -1.43 -26.15
C ALA A 611 -45.48 -2.55 -26.96
N ASP A 612 -46.32 -2.21 -27.95
CA ASP A 612 -46.94 -3.19 -28.84
C ASP A 612 -45.92 -3.93 -29.70
N ARG A 613 -44.91 -3.23 -30.24
CA ARG A 613 -43.80 -3.88 -30.97
C ARG A 613 -42.98 -4.81 -30.09
N ALA A 614 -42.72 -4.44 -28.85
CA ALA A 614 -42.03 -5.30 -27.90
C ALA A 614 -42.85 -6.58 -27.62
N ALA A 615 -44.17 -6.46 -27.45
CA ALA A 615 -45.05 -7.61 -27.29
C ALA A 615 -45.08 -8.52 -28.53
N ASP A 616 -45.09 -7.94 -29.75
CA ASP A 616 -44.95 -8.70 -31.01
C ASP A 616 -43.66 -9.53 -31.02
N HIS A 617 -42.53 -8.89 -30.70
CA HIS A 617 -41.22 -9.54 -30.68
C HIS A 617 -41.16 -10.67 -29.65
N ILE A 618 -41.63 -10.41 -28.42
CA ILE A 618 -41.64 -11.40 -27.33
C ILE A 618 -42.45 -12.64 -27.72
N LEU A 619 -43.62 -12.45 -28.33
CA LEU A 619 -44.49 -13.57 -28.74
C LEU A 619 -43.97 -14.32 -29.98
N ALA A 620 -43.18 -13.67 -30.83
CA ALA A 620 -42.58 -14.30 -32.01
C ALA A 620 -41.49 -15.33 -31.66
N TRP A 621 -40.86 -15.21 -30.48
CA TRP A 621 -39.69 -16.01 -30.09
C TRP A 621 -39.91 -16.82 -28.79
N PRO A 622 -40.84 -17.79 -28.77
CA PRO A 622 -41.20 -18.55 -27.57
C PRO A 622 -40.06 -19.42 -27.00
N ALA A 623 -39.05 -19.76 -27.81
CA ALA A 623 -37.85 -20.46 -27.34
C ALA A 623 -36.96 -19.58 -26.45
N THR A 624 -36.97 -18.27 -26.68
CA THR A 624 -36.25 -17.28 -25.86
C THR A 624 -37.12 -16.79 -24.71
N TYR A 625 -38.41 -16.60 -24.96
CA TYR A 625 -39.40 -16.15 -23.98
C TYR A 625 -40.33 -17.30 -23.58
N GLY A 626 -39.79 -18.24 -22.80
CA GLY A 626 -40.54 -19.43 -22.37
C GLY A 626 -41.87 -19.08 -21.72
N LEU A 627 -42.96 -19.71 -22.18
CA LEU A 627 -44.31 -19.42 -21.69
C LEU A 627 -44.46 -19.72 -20.18
N ASP A 628 -43.98 -20.88 -19.72
CA ASP A 628 -44.09 -21.28 -18.31
C ASP A 628 -43.09 -20.56 -17.39
N THR A 629 -41.84 -20.37 -17.86
CA THR A 629 -40.73 -19.86 -17.05
C THR A 629 -40.60 -18.34 -17.05
N VAL A 630 -41.08 -17.66 -18.10
CA VAL A 630 -40.92 -16.21 -18.30
C VAL A 630 -42.27 -15.50 -18.40
N LEU A 631 -43.10 -15.86 -19.37
CA LEU A 631 -44.30 -15.06 -19.71
C LEU A 631 -45.44 -15.21 -18.70
N VAL A 632 -45.74 -16.41 -18.23
CA VAL A 632 -46.78 -16.63 -17.21
C VAL A 632 -46.45 -15.89 -15.89
N PRO A 633 -45.23 -16.01 -15.33
CA PRO A 633 -44.84 -15.22 -14.16
C PRO A 633 -44.88 -13.70 -14.42
N ALA A 634 -44.33 -13.23 -15.55
CA ALA A 634 -44.28 -11.80 -15.87
C ALA A 634 -45.68 -11.20 -16.05
N THR A 635 -46.57 -11.89 -16.78
CA THR A 635 -47.95 -11.43 -17.01
C THR A 635 -48.77 -11.40 -15.73
N ARG A 636 -48.54 -12.36 -14.82
CA ARG A 636 -49.12 -12.32 -13.48
C ARG A 636 -48.71 -11.04 -12.74
N MET A 637 -47.40 -10.74 -12.67
CA MET A 637 -46.88 -9.53 -12.01
C MET A 637 -47.43 -8.25 -12.64
N LEU A 638 -47.50 -8.18 -13.97
CA LEU A 638 -48.04 -7.02 -14.70
C LEU A 638 -49.55 -6.83 -14.51
N THR A 639 -50.31 -7.92 -14.32
CA THR A 639 -51.76 -7.87 -14.10
C THR A 639 -52.11 -7.51 -12.66
N GLU A 640 -51.27 -7.87 -11.70
CA GLU A 640 -51.40 -7.46 -10.29
C GLU A 640 -51.26 -5.93 -10.15
N ARG A 641 -50.43 -5.28 -10.99
CA ARG A 641 -50.24 -3.82 -11.03
C ARG A 641 -51.37 -3.12 -11.81
N ALA A 642 -52.11 -2.22 -11.15
CA ALA A 642 -53.24 -1.51 -11.77
C ALA A 642 -52.85 -0.64 -12.97
N ALA A 643 -51.65 -0.04 -12.95
CA ALA A 643 -51.18 0.86 -14.02
C ALA A 643 -50.98 0.14 -15.37
N THR A 644 -50.52 -1.10 -15.36
CA THR A 644 -50.15 -1.87 -16.57
C THR A 644 -51.22 -2.87 -17.00
N ARG A 645 -52.20 -3.17 -16.13
CA ARG A 645 -53.22 -4.21 -16.34
C ARG A 645 -53.99 -4.07 -17.65
N ASP A 646 -54.31 -2.82 -18.03
CA ASP A 646 -55.17 -2.49 -19.16
C ASP A 646 -54.38 -1.96 -20.37
N GLU A 647 -53.06 -2.15 -20.41
CA GLU A 647 -52.26 -1.86 -21.59
C GLU A 647 -52.46 -2.92 -22.67
N ALA A 648 -52.46 -2.50 -23.94
CA ALA A 648 -52.71 -3.40 -25.08
C ALA A 648 -51.67 -4.53 -25.16
N ALA A 649 -50.38 -4.19 -25.09
CA ALA A 649 -49.27 -5.13 -25.02
C ALA A 649 -49.43 -6.17 -23.89
N VAL A 650 -49.78 -5.73 -22.67
CA VAL A 650 -49.96 -6.61 -21.51
C VAL A 650 -51.16 -7.55 -21.70
N ARG A 651 -52.28 -7.06 -22.25
CA ARG A 651 -53.44 -7.91 -22.58
C ARG A 651 -53.07 -9.02 -23.55
N ARG A 652 -52.27 -8.73 -24.57
CA ARG A 652 -51.84 -9.72 -25.56
C ARG A 652 -50.98 -10.81 -24.96
N LEU A 653 -49.99 -10.46 -24.13
CA LEU A 653 -49.18 -11.45 -23.41
C LEU A 653 -50.03 -12.28 -22.44
N ARG A 654 -51.00 -11.65 -21.77
CA ARG A 654 -51.95 -12.34 -20.88
C ARG A 654 -52.81 -13.34 -21.66
N ASP A 655 -53.33 -12.96 -22.82
CA ASP A 655 -54.16 -13.83 -23.65
C ASP A 655 -53.35 -15.04 -24.18
N ALA A 656 -52.10 -14.81 -24.61
CA ALA A 656 -51.18 -15.88 -24.98
C ALA A 656 -50.88 -16.83 -23.81
N SER A 657 -50.64 -16.28 -22.61
CA SER A 657 -50.39 -17.05 -21.39
C SER A 657 -51.62 -17.88 -20.98
N LEU A 658 -52.82 -17.29 -21.05
CA LEU A 658 -54.07 -18.01 -20.78
C LEU A 658 -54.35 -19.10 -21.82
N ALA A 659 -54.06 -18.85 -23.10
CA ALA A 659 -54.19 -19.85 -24.14
C ALA A 659 -53.25 -21.05 -23.89
N HIS A 660 -51.99 -20.79 -23.53
CA HIS A 660 -51.02 -21.81 -23.15
C HIS A 660 -51.49 -22.64 -21.94
N LEU A 661 -51.91 -21.97 -20.86
CA LEU A 661 -52.40 -22.65 -19.66
C LEU A 661 -53.66 -23.50 -19.95
N ARG A 662 -54.59 -23.00 -20.77
CA ARG A 662 -55.77 -23.77 -21.19
C ARG A 662 -55.38 -25.00 -22.00
N ALA A 663 -54.42 -24.88 -22.92
CA ALA A 663 -53.91 -26.00 -23.70
C ALA A 663 -53.27 -27.05 -22.79
N ARG A 664 -52.41 -26.62 -21.85
CA ARG A 664 -51.79 -27.49 -20.86
C ARG A 664 -52.77 -28.21 -19.94
N ILE A 665 -53.84 -27.55 -19.52
CA ILE A 665 -54.89 -28.16 -18.67
C ILE A 665 -55.76 -29.13 -19.49
N ALA A 666 -55.86 -28.95 -20.80
CA ALA A 666 -56.62 -29.82 -21.69
C ALA A 666 -55.88 -31.13 -22.03
N GLU A 667 -54.58 -31.23 -21.77
CA GLU A 667 -53.83 -32.48 -21.92
C GLU A 667 -54.26 -33.49 -20.84
N PRO A 668 -54.81 -34.65 -21.21
CA PRO A 668 -55.19 -35.67 -20.23
C PRO A 668 -53.92 -36.15 -19.52
N LEU A 669 -53.91 -36.06 -18.19
CA LEU A 669 -52.82 -36.59 -17.38
C LEU A 669 -52.73 -38.10 -17.58
N GLU A 670 -51.76 -38.55 -18.37
CA GLU A 670 -51.44 -39.97 -18.46
C GLU A 670 -50.85 -40.43 -17.12
N PRO A 671 -51.28 -41.60 -16.60
CA PRO A 671 -50.64 -42.16 -15.42
C PRO A 671 -49.13 -42.33 -15.69
N PRO A 672 -48.27 -42.02 -14.71
CA PRO A 672 -46.83 -42.17 -14.90
C PRO A 672 -46.51 -43.62 -15.28
N ARG A 673 -45.57 -43.79 -16.21
CA ARG A 673 -45.05 -45.10 -16.63
C ARG A 673 -44.22 -45.76 -15.52
N ASP A 674 -43.78 -44.96 -14.56
CA ASP A 674 -42.99 -45.35 -13.40
C ASP A 674 -43.61 -44.72 -12.13
N TRP A 675 -44.08 -45.56 -11.22
CA TRP A 675 -44.70 -45.16 -9.96
C TRP A 675 -43.69 -44.86 -8.85
N THR A 676 -42.38 -44.96 -9.11
CA THR A 676 -41.34 -44.64 -8.13
C THR A 676 -41.43 -43.18 -7.65
N ARG A 677 -41.24 -43.01 -6.35
CA ARG A 677 -41.20 -41.75 -5.62
C ARG A 677 -40.02 -41.78 -4.66
N ALA A 678 -39.60 -40.60 -4.21
CA ALA A 678 -38.62 -40.50 -3.14
C ALA A 678 -39.08 -41.32 -1.93
N SER A 679 -38.33 -42.38 -1.61
CA SER A 679 -38.70 -43.40 -0.62
C SER A 679 -37.95 -43.25 0.71
N THR A 680 -37.12 -42.23 0.85
CA THR A 680 -36.36 -41.93 2.07
C THR A 680 -37.28 -41.30 3.11
N LEU A 681 -37.65 -42.08 4.12
CA LEU A 681 -38.52 -41.62 5.21
C LEU A 681 -37.73 -41.48 6.52
N PRO A 682 -38.00 -40.46 7.35
CA PRO A 682 -37.27 -40.23 8.60
C PRO A 682 -37.59 -41.25 9.70
N CYS A 683 -38.72 -41.96 9.62
CA CYS A 683 -39.08 -43.01 10.57
C CYS A 683 -38.66 -44.40 10.06
N GLN A 684 -38.00 -45.18 10.92
CA GLN A 684 -37.51 -46.52 10.59
C GLN A 684 -38.41 -47.66 11.12
N CYS A 685 -39.65 -47.36 11.52
CA CYS A 685 -40.55 -48.41 12.02
C CYS A 685 -40.94 -49.39 10.88
N PRO A 686 -41.40 -50.62 11.21
CA PRO A 686 -41.76 -51.61 10.19
C PRO A 686 -42.79 -51.11 9.17
N HIS A 687 -43.77 -50.31 9.60
CA HIS A 687 -44.82 -49.76 8.74
C HIS A 687 -44.31 -48.66 7.79
N CYS A 688 -43.40 -47.79 8.25
CA CYS A 688 -42.74 -46.82 7.37
C CYS A 688 -41.76 -47.50 6.41
N GLY A 689 -41.14 -48.61 6.81
CA GLY A 689 -40.37 -49.45 5.90
C GLY A 689 -41.21 -50.10 4.79
N GLU A 690 -42.47 -50.42 5.05
CA GLU A 690 -43.42 -50.87 4.01
C GLU A 690 -43.84 -49.74 3.08
N LEU A 691 -44.11 -48.55 3.62
CA LEU A 691 -44.40 -47.35 2.82
C LEU A 691 -43.21 -46.98 1.91
N SER A 692 -41.99 -46.99 2.44
CA SER A 692 -40.75 -46.75 1.68
C SER A 692 -40.61 -47.74 0.52
N ARG A 693 -40.86 -49.03 0.76
CA ARG A 693 -40.86 -50.06 -0.29
C ARG A 693 -41.95 -49.83 -1.34
N PHE A 694 -43.14 -49.37 -0.95
CA PHE A 694 -44.18 -48.99 -1.91
C PHE A 694 -43.77 -47.78 -2.75
N LEU A 695 -43.20 -46.74 -2.13
CA LEU A 695 -42.72 -45.55 -2.85
C LEU A 695 -41.59 -45.90 -3.84
N ALA A 696 -40.76 -46.90 -3.54
CA ALA A 696 -39.67 -47.33 -4.42
C ALA A 696 -40.11 -48.29 -5.54
N ASP A 697 -41.39 -48.67 -5.62
CA ASP A 697 -41.89 -49.68 -6.56
C ASP A 697 -42.41 -49.02 -7.85
N PRO A 698 -41.79 -49.30 -9.01
CA PRO A 698 -42.14 -48.65 -10.29
C PRO A 698 -43.48 -49.12 -10.87
N ASP A 699 -43.97 -50.29 -10.45
CA ASP A 699 -45.17 -50.91 -11.04
C ASP A 699 -46.40 -50.78 -10.13
N ARG A 700 -46.17 -50.50 -8.84
CA ARG A 700 -47.23 -50.51 -7.84
C ARG A 700 -47.90 -49.15 -7.69
N LYS A 701 -49.09 -49.04 -8.28
CA LYS A 701 -49.96 -47.86 -8.18
C LYS A 701 -50.67 -47.70 -6.82
N VAL A 702 -51.00 -48.81 -6.14
CA VAL A 702 -51.82 -48.79 -4.91
C VAL A 702 -51.20 -49.69 -3.84
N TRP A 703 -51.08 -49.15 -2.63
CA TRP A 703 -50.73 -49.91 -1.43
C TRP A 703 -51.92 -49.98 -0.47
N LYS A 704 -52.38 -51.20 -0.20
CA LYS A 704 -53.39 -51.46 0.83
C LYS A 704 -52.71 -51.73 2.16
N PHE A 705 -52.86 -50.83 3.11
CA PHE A 705 -52.29 -50.93 4.44
C PHE A 705 -53.38 -51.22 5.49
N LYS A 706 -53.41 -52.47 6.00
CA LYS A 706 -54.37 -52.91 7.02
C LYS A 706 -53.70 -52.90 8.39
N ALA A 707 -54.03 -51.92 9.22
CA ALA A 707 -53.50 -51.80 10.57
C ALA A 707 -54.52 -51.19 11.55
N ALA A 708 -54.27 -51.34 12.85
CA ALA A 708 -55.03 -50.66 13.89
C ALA A 708 -54.92 -49.14 13.72
N GLU A 709 -55.94 -48.41 14.18
CA GLU A 709 -56.04 -46.95 14.01
C GLU A 709 -54.77 -46.17 14.39
N PRO A 710 -54.07 -46.45 15.51
CA PRO A 710 -52.83 -45.74 15.84
C PRO A 710 -51.72 -45.90 14.80
N ALA A 711 -51.60 -47.09 14.19
CA ALA A 711 -50.60 -47.37 13.17
C ALA A 711 -50.96 -46.72 11.83
N ARG A 712 -52.25 -46.63 11.48
CA ARG A 712 -52.73 -45.89 10.29
C ARG A 712 -52.45 -44.40 10.42
N VAL A 713 -52.78 -43.80 11.56
CA VAL A 713 -52.51 -42.38 11.86
C VAL A 713 -51.01 -42.07 11.78
N HIS A 714 -50.16 -42.97 12.29
CA HIS A 714 -48.72 -42.82 12.21
C HIS A 714 -48.19 -42.78 10.77
N VAL A 715 -48.58 -43.75 9.93
CA VAL A 715 -48.15 -43.81 8.52
C VAL A 715 -48.66 -42.60 7.74
N GLU A 716 -49.90 -42.16 7.99
CA GLU A 716 -50.45 -40.94 7.40
C GLU A 716 -49.64 -39.70 7.76
N GLY A 717 -49.22 -39.57 9.03
CA GLY A 717 -48.34 -38.50 9.47
C GLY A 717 -46.97 -38.53 8.79
N SER A 718 -46.40 -39.73 8.57
CA SER A 718 -45.13 -39.89 7.84
C SER A 718 -45.23 -39.50 6.36
N ILE A 719 -46.36 -39.81 5.69
CA ILE A 719 -46.63 -39.37 4.31
C ILE A 719 -46.63 -37.84 4.22
N GLN A 720 -47.32 -37.17 5.14
CA GLN A 720 -47.40 -35.71 5.16
C GLN A 720 -46.06 -35.05 5.47
N HIS A 721 -45.34 -35.54 6.49
CA HIS A 721 -44.08 -34.96 6.91
C HIS A 721 -42.98 -35.11 5.86
N ALA A 722 -42.96 -36.22 5.12
CA ALA A 722 -42.01 -36.45 4.03
C ALA A 722 -42.45 -35.85 2.68
N GLY A 723 -43.61 -35.17 2.62
CA GLY A 723 -44.12 -34.56 1.39
C GLY A 723 -44.41 -35.57 0.28
N CYS A 724 -44.81 -36.80 0.61
CA CYS A 724 -45.08 -37.83 -0.39
C CYS A 724 -46.38 -37.52 -1.16
N ASP A 725 -46.30 -37.52 -2.49
CA ASP A 725 -47.42 -37.27 -3.40
C ASP A 725 -48.32 -38.53 -3.55
N LEU A 726 -49.13 -38.81 -2.53
CA LEU A 726 -50.03 -39.97 -2.45
C LEU A 726 -51.46 -39.58 -2.09
N ASP A 727 -52.42 -40.15 -2.82
CA ASP A 727 -53.83 -40.16 -2.44
C ASP A 727 -54.10 -41.20 -1.32
N ARG A 728 -54.86 -40.79 -0.30
CA ARG A 728 -55.15 -41.61 0.89
C ARG A 728 -56.65 -41.79 1.08
N ALA A 729 -57.11 -43.04 1.16
CA ALA A 729 -58.49 -43.37 1.47
C ALA A 729 -58.56 -44.52 2.49
N THR A 730 -59.45 -44.40 3.48
CA THR A 730 -59.76 -45.49 4.42
C THR A 730 -61.06 -46.18 4.01
N GLU A 731 -60.97 -47.43 3.56
CA GLU A 731 -62.14 -48.32 3.41
C GLU A 731 -62.57 -48.79 4.81
N ARG A 732 -63.85 -48.58 5.18
CA ARG A 732 -64.43 -48.97 6.48
C ARG A 732 -65.07 -50.34 6.45
#